data_AF-A0AAU9CZE8-F1
#
_entry.id   AF-A0AAU9CZE8-F1
#
_cell.length_a   1.000
_cell.length_b   1.000
_cell.length_c   1.000
_cell.angle_alpha   90.00
_cell.angle_beta   90.00
_cell.angle_gamma   90.00
#
_symmetry.space_group_name_H-M   'P 1'
#
loop_
_entity.id
_entity.type
_entity.pdbx_description
1 polymer ?
#
loop_
_entity_poly.entity_id
_entity_poly.type
_entity_poly.pdbx_seq_one_letter_code
_entity_poly.pdbx_strand_id
1 'polypeptide(L)'
;MKNIKNIFGDLDFASFGDSMLRGEFGLERENVRVDAEGRMAKTPHPQVFGNKNRHPYITTDFSESQVEMVTPKQDSIDEAYDFLRVLNDLFYENVKDEFLWPQSMPPVLPKGSDIPIAKYGEEGKDKEEYREYLSKMYGSQMQMISGTHFNFSLPDSLLRRLFAEQKTFSEFEAFKEQVYLKMIRNFLRDRWLLLLINGASPVIHETFEGCCLRITCPVENGVHSCKQSLSMRSSPFGYTNRKNVIIDYASVDSYNNSVERLIQRDFISLEKEIYLPIRLKFREENGKKVVSHIEVRILDLDPLSPLGVSKDVLRFTHLFLLYGLMREEQTPFDTFQQLRAHKNQYLASVNGMVPEFLLTDEFAKTVTIAELSKRIIGRMESTVGFLLASDATYKKAMEKAKLQVENPTERLAYKVREGIHEKGFVEFHMDLARKSREKSLEQAFRFHGKEDMELSTQLLMKEAVLRGVNVEIMDREENFLRLYRGDKEEYVIQATKTSLDTYSGVLKMENKTVTKDILARAGVTVPGGASYSDAEWAKSDFPLFQGRAVVVKPKSTNFGLGITILKENEDQAVYDRAVEIAFSFDKSVLVEEFAEGNEYRIFVIGDEVVGILRRVPANVTGDGTKTIRQLVEIKNQDPLRGKGYRTPLEKIDLGEAEAMFLAGQGYDFETVPDAGQTVYLRENSNISTGGDSVDYTDDIPQSYKDIAVQSTKAMGVQITGLDMIIKDIKEEATPDNYSIIEMNFNPAIHIHCFPFVGKNRKLNAKILDALGYGFEK
;
A
#
# COMPACT_ATOMS: atom_id res chain seq x y z
N MET A 1 -11.64 12.47 -47.23
CA MET A 1 -11.52 11.82 -45.91
C MET A 1 -12.30 10.51 -45.98
N LYS A 2 -11.65 9.35 -45.81
CA LYS A 2 -12.38 8.07 -45.64
C LYS A 2 -13.31 8.24 -44.44
N ASN A 3 -14.55 7.79 -44.55
CA ASN A 3 -15.52 7.79 -43.46
C ASN A 3 -14.85 7.10 -42.24
N ILE A 4 -14.61 7.83 -41.15
CA ILE A 4 -14.15 7.29 -39.85
C ILE A 4 -15.19 6.35 -39.22
N LYS A 5 -16.37 6.22 -39.85
CA LYS A 5 -17.40 5.26 -39.46
C LYS A 5 -16.83 3.84 -39.53
N ASN A 6 -16.76 3.20 -38.36
CA ASN A 6 -16.51 1.77 -38.19
C ASN A 6 -15.07 1.30 -38.50
N ILE A 7 -14.05 2.02 -38.00
CA ILE A 7 -12.60 1.71 -38.17
C ILE A 7 -12.22 0.26 -37.77
N PHE A 8 -12.98 -0.35 -36.85
CA PHE A 8 -12.76 -1.72 -36.35
C PHE A 8 -13.99 -2.62 -36.57
N GLY A 9 -14.80 -2.33 -37.59
CA GLY A 9 -16.04 -3.06 -37.87
C GLY A 9 -15.85 -4.52 -38.28
N ASP A 10 -14.61 -4.89 -38.59
CA ASP A 10 -14.16 -6.23 -38.93
C ASP A 10 -13.68 -7.04 -37.72
N LEU A 11 -13.49 -6.41 -36.55
CA LEU A 11 -13.09 -7.10 -35.33
C LEU A 11 -14.30 -7.64 -34.57
N ASP A 12 -14.32 -8.97 -34.37
CA ASP A 12 -15.19 -9.60 -33.38
C ASP A 12 -14.53 -9.57 -31.99
N PHE A 13 -14.78 -8.51 -31.23
CA PHE A 13 -14.23 -8.35 -29.89
C PHE A 13 -14.64 -9.49 -28.93
N ALA A 14 -15.79 -10.15 -29.15
CA ALA A 14 -16.24 -11.24 -28.29
C ALA A 14 -15.33 -12.47 -28.38
N SER A 15 -14.68 -12.69 -29.54
CA SER A 15 -13.74 -13.78 -29.74
C SER A 15 -12.48 -13.70 -28.86
N PHE A 16 -12.17 -12.52 -28.31
CA PHE A 16 -11.03 -12.31 -27.41
C PHE A 16 -11.38 -12.60 -25.94
N GLY A 17 -12.67 -12.72 -25.62
CA GLY A 17 -13.17 -13.02 -24.27
C GLY A 17 -12.53 -12.12 -23.20
N ASP A 18 -12.15 -12.74 -22.08
CA ASP A 18 -11.64 -12.07 -20.89
C ASP A 18 -10.28 -11.41 -21.10
N SER A 19 -9.59 -11.74 -22.21
CA SER A 19 -8.35 -11.04 -22.57
C SER A 19 -8.60 -9.54 -22.71
N MET A 20 -9.81 -9.12 -23.10
CA MET A 20 -10.17 -7.70 -23.21
C MET A 20 -10.21 -6.97 -21.86
N LEU A 21 -10.34 -7.68 -20.73
CA LEU A 21 -10.27 -7.10 -19.39
C LEU A 21 -8.84 -6.96 -18.88
N ARG A 22 -7.83 -7.49 -19.60
CA ARG A 22 -6.42 -7.28 -19.25
C ARG A 22 -6.00 -5.85 -19.58
N GLY A 23 -5.22 -5.25 -18.70
CA GLY A 23 -4.76 -3.87 -18.78
C GLY A 23 -3.54 -3.65 -17.92
N GLU A 24 -2.78 -2.60 -18.20
CA GLU A 24 -1.91 -1.98 -17.20
C GLU A 24 -2.68 -0.79 -16.61
N PHE A 25 -2.73 -0.72 -15.28
CA PHE A 25 -3.52 0.25 -14.53
C PHE A 25 -2.63 1.07 -13.61
N GLY A 26 -2.88 2.36 -13.51
CA GLY A 26 -2.25 3.26 -12.55
C GLY A 26 -3.26 4.23 -11.94
N LEU A 27 -3.01 4.69 -10.73
CA LEU A 27 -3.83 5.67 -10.04
C LEU A 27 -2.98 6.86 -9.61
N GLU A 28 -3.53 8.05 -9.78
CA GLU A 28 -3.03 9.28 -9.17
C GLU A 28 -4.13 9.82 -8.26
N ARG A 29 -3.78 10.24 -7.04
CA ARG A 29 -4.73 10.81 -6.09
C ARG A 29 -4.13 12.04 -5.44
N GLU A 30 -4.80 13.16 -5.63
CA GLU A 30 -4.44 14.42 -5.00
C GLU A 30 -5.25 14.60 -3.71
N ASN A 31 -4.65 15.11 -2.65
CA ASN A 31 -5.36 15.51 -1.43
C ASN A 31 -4.75 16.78 -0.86
N VAL A 32 -5.60 17.65 -0.30
CA VAL A 32 -5.12 18.78 0.50
C VAL A 32 -4.88 18.29 1.93
N ARG A 33 -3.69 18.55 2.48
CA ARG A 33 -3.37 18.32 3.89
C ARG A 33 -4.08 19.37 4.75
N VAL A 34 -4.68 18.94 5.86
CA VAL A 34 -5.42 19.81 6.78
C VAL A 34 -5.06 19.57 8.23
N ASP A 35 -5.24 20.60 9.07
CA ASP A 35 -5.19 20.48 10.52
C ASP A 35 -6.46 19.79 11.09
N ALA A 36 -6.50 19.61 12.41
CA ALA A 36 -7.62 18.96 13.09
C ALA A 36 -8.96 19.73 12.97
N GLU A 37 -8.89 21.02 12.64
CA GLU A 37 -10.04 21.90 12.41
C GLU A 37 -10.47 21.97 10.94
N GLY A 38 -9.85 21.17 10.06
CA GLY A 38 -10.17 21.13 8.63
C GLY A 38 -9.74 22.38 7.86
N ARG A 39 -8.72 23.10 8.34
CA ARG A 39 -8.08 24.20 7.61
C ARG A 39 -6.87 23.67 6.88
N MET A 40 -6.61 24.23 5.69
CA MET A 40 -5.44 23.85 4.89
C MET A 40 -4.14 24.01 5.68
N ALA A 41 -3.37 22.93 5.81
CA ALA A 41 -2.07 22.93 6.46
C ALA A 41 -1.12 23.87 5.69
N LYS A 42 -0.30 24.66 6.39
CA LYS A 42 0.71 25.56 5.78
C LYS A 42 2.15 25.08 6.02
N THR A 43 2.29 23.92 6.63
CA THR A 43 3.57 23.24 6.87
C THR A 43 4.20 22.81 5.53
N PRO A 44 5.54 22.72 5.45
CA PRO A 44 6.24 22.17 4.29
C PRO A 44 5.82 20.72 3.98
N HIS A 45 6.15 20.23 2.79
CA HIS A 45 6.01 18.82 2.46
C HIS A 45 6.81 17.97 3.48
N PRO A 46 6.24 16.88 4.02
CA PRO A 46 6.91 16.09 5.04
C PRO A 46 8.25 15.54 4.56
N GLN A 47 9.34 15.86 5.28
CA GLN A 47 10.71 15.47 4.92
C GLN A 47 10.92 13.95 4.82
N VAL A 48 10.06 13.18 5.48
CA VAL A 48 10.08 11.70 5.45
C VAL A 48 9.81 11.12 4.05
N PHE A 49 9.23 11.88 3.12
CA PHE A 49 9.06 11.45 1.73
C PHE A 49 10.25 11.85 0.83
N GLY A 50 11.34 12.36 1.41
CA GLY A 50 12.54 12.74 0.68
C GLY A 50 12.30 13.79 -0.40
N ASN A 51 13.05 13.70 -1.49
CA ASN A 51 13.01 14.66 -2.58
C ASN A 51 11.81 14.43 -3.51
N LYS A 52 10.73 15.19 -3.29
CA LYS A 52 9.51 15.12 -4.11
C LYS A 52 9.68 15.48 -5.61
N ASN A 53 10.82 16.02 -6.04
CA ASN A 53 11.09 16.21 -7.47
C ASN A 53 11.36 14.87 -8.18
N ARG A 54 11.96 13.92 -7.45
CA ARG A 54 12.44 12.62 -7.95
C ARG A 54 11.64 11.43 -7.40
N HIS A 55 10.95 11.61 -6.27
CA HIS A 55 10.19 10.55 -5.63
C HIS A 55 9.07 10.04 -6.57
N PRO A 56 9.03 8.73 -6.89
CA PRO A 56 8.12 8.20 -7.90
C PRO A 56 6.66 8.07 -7.41
N TYR A 57 6.45 7.95 -6.10
CA TYR A 57 5.13 7.61 -5.55
C TYR A 57 4.39 8.72 -4.79
N ILE A 58 5.09 9.66 -4.17
CA ILE A 58 4.51 10.71 -3.32
C ILE A 58 5.21 12.01 -3.69
N THR A 59 4.44 12.99 -4.12
CA THR A 59 4.93 14.32 -4.47
C THR A 59 3.90 15.36 -4.04
N THR A 60 3.99 16.57 -4.59
CA THR A 60 2.95 17.59 -4.49
C THR A 60 2.44 17.95 -5.87
N ASP A 61 1.16 18.32 -5.99
CA ASP A 61 0.63 18.93 -7.21
C ASP A 61 0.91 20.44 -7.19
N PHE A 62 -0.08 21.33 -7.17
CA PHE A 62 0.14 22.77 -7.25
C PHE A 62 0.73 23.38 -5.97
N SER A 63 0.19 23.01 -4.81
CA SER A 63 0.52 23.59 -3.51
C SER A 63 1.41 22.69 -2.68
N GLU A 64 2.23 23.28 -1.81
CA GLU A 64 3.01 22.54 -0.80
C GLU A 64 2.10 21.68 0.09
N SER A 65 0.86 22.11 0.26
CA SER A 65 -0.19 21.47 1.05
C SER A 65 -0.96 20.40 0.27
N GLN A 66 -0.78 20.30 -1.05
CA GLN A 66 -1.55 19.38 -1.90
C GLN A 66 -0.68 18.18 -2.28
N VAL A 67 -0.76 17.14 -1.46
CA VAL A 67 -0.02 15.90 -1.69
C VAL A 67 -0.63 15.15 -2.88
N GLU A 68 0.23 14.60 -3.72
CA GLU A 68 -0.17 13.75 -4.85
C GLU A 68 0.48 12.37 -4.66
N MET A 69 -0.35 11.34 -4.66
CA MET A 69 0.06 9.95 -4.55
C MET A 69 -0.11 9.27 -5.91
N VAL A 70 0.96 8.69 -6.43
CA VAL A 70 1.01 8.06 -7.75
C VAL A 70 1.42 6.60 -7.58
N THR A 71 0.57 5.68 -8.05
CA THR A 71 0.93 4.26 -8.08
C THR A 71 1.81 3.97 -9.28
N PRO A 72 2.74 3.00 -9.20
CA PRO A 72 3.32 2.44 -10.41
C PRO A 72 2.24 1.75 -11.24
N LYS A 73 2.59 1.40 -12.47
CA LYS A 73 1.75 0.56 -13.32
C LYS A 73 1.59 -0.83 -12.68
N GLN A 74 0.37 -1.36 -12.72
CA GLN A 74 -0.02 -2.65 -12.16
C GLN A 74 -0.84 -3.46 -13.17
N ASP A 75 -0.83 -4.78 -13.08
CA ASP A 75 -1.53 -5.66 -14.03
C ASP A 75 -3.03 -5.81 -13.73
N SER A 76 -3.50 -5.24 -12.62
CA SER A 76 -4.91 -5.23 -12.25
C SER A 76 -5.34 -3.96 -11.51
N ILE A 77 -6.63 -3.66 -11.59
CA ILE A 77 -7.26 -2.58 -10.80
C ILE A 77 -7.12 -2.84 -9.30
N ASP A 78 -7.18 -4.10 -8.87
CA ASP A 78 -7.04 -4.48 -7.48
C ASP A 78 -5.64 -4.14 -6.95
N GLU A 79 -4.58 -4.48 -7.70
CA GLU A 79 -3.21 -4.16 -7.33
C GLU A 79 -2.92 -2.66 -7.34
N ALA A 80 -3.42 -1.90 -8.31
CA ALA A 80 -3.30 -0.45 -8.30
C ALA A 80 -4.00 0.17 -7.07
N TYR A 81 -5.20 -0.31 -6.74
CA TYR A 81 -5.93 0.15 -5.57
C TYR A 81 -5.23 -0.21 -4.26
N ASP A 82 -4.71 -1.43 -4.14
CA ASP A 82 -4.01 -1.89 -2.94
C ASP A 82 -2.67 -1.16 -2.77
N PHE A 83 -1.94 -0.85 -3.85
CA PHE A 83 -0.76 0.01 -3.78
C PHE A 83 -1.10 1.43 -3.33
N LEU A 84 -2.18 2.03 -3.85
CA LEU A 84 -2.65 3.33 -3.37
C LEU A 84 -2.99 3.32 -1.88
N ARG A 85 -3.52 2.19 -1.37
CA ARG A 85 -3.76 1.98 0.07
C ARG A 85 -2.45 1.98 0.86
N VAL A 86 -1.40 1.34 0.35
CA VAL A 86 -0.05 1.40 0.96
C VAL A 86 0.45 2.84 1.06
N LEU A 87 0.30 3.66 0.01
CA LEU A 87 0.71 5.07 0.05
C LEU A 87 -0.09 5.89 1.06
N ASN A 88 -1.39 5.62 1.18
CA ASN A 88 -2.24 6.25 2.19
C ASN A 88 -1.79 5.90 3.62
N ASP A 89 -1.46 4.63 3.87
CA ASP A 89 -0.98 4.18 5.19
C ASP A 89 0.39 4.79 5.51
N LEU A 90 1.32 4.80 4.55
CA LEU A 90 2.62 5.44 4.70
C LEU A 90 2.50 6.94 5.03
N PHE A 91 1.48 7.62 4.50
CA PHE A 91 1.20 9.00 4.91
C PHE A 91 0.84 9.10 6.39
N TYR A 92 -0.17 8.35 6.84
CA TYR A 92 -0.66 8.46 8.21
C TYR A 92 0.32 7.89 9.26
N GLU A 93 1.15 6.92 8.90
CA GLU A 93 2.23 6.41 9.75
C GLU A 93 3.28 7.46 10.06
N ASN A 94 3.53 8.39 9.13
CA ASN A 94 4.64 9.34 9.21
C ASN A 94 4.21 10.80 9.41
N VAL A 95 2.93 11.13 9.23
CA VAL A 95 2.38 12.48 9.42
C VAL A 95 1.33 12.45 10.53
N LYS A 96 1.67 12.97 11.71
CA LYS A 96 0.87 12.79 12.94
C LYS A 96 -0.17 13.88 13.21
N ASP A 97 0.07 15.11 12.79
CA ASP A 97 -0.74 16.26 13.20
C ASP A 97 -1.67 16.77 12.09
N GLU A 98 -1.74 16.03 10.98
CA GLU A 98 -2.50 16.43 9.80
C GLU A 98 -3.30 15.27 9.23
N PHE A 99 -4.29 15.62 8.41
CA PHE A 99 -5.18 14.69 7.75
C PHE A 99 -5.20 14.92 6.24
N LEU A 100 -5.54 13.87 5.48
CA LEU A 100 -5.84 14.00 4.05
C LEU A 100 -7.30 14.43 3.91
N TRP A 101 -7.54 15.61 3.34
CA TRP A 101 -8.88 16.09 3.03
C TRP A 101 -9.55 15.17 2.01
N PRO A 102 -10.71 14.55 2.31
CA PRO A 102 -11.25 13.44 1.54
C PRO A 102 -12.08 13.86 0.31
N GLN A 103 -12.17 15.16 0.01
CA GLN A 103 -13.12 15.71 -0.97
C GLN A 103 -12.42 16.54 -2.04
N SER A 104 -12.96 16.50 -3.27
CA SER A 104 -12.44 17.23 -4.43
C SER A 104 -12.52 18.75 -4.26
N MET A 105 -13.63 19.23 -3.69
CA MET A 105 -13.74 20.64 -3.31
C MET A 105 -12.85 20.92 -2.09
N PRO A 106 -12.05 22.00 -2.12
CA PRO A 106 -11.07 22.28 -1.09
C PRO A 106 -11.67 22.42 0.33
N PRO A 107 -10.83 22.24 1.37
CA PRO A 107 -11.19 22.51 2.77
C PRO A 107 -11.36 24.01 3.03
N VAL A 108 -11.33 24.42 4.30
CA VAL A 108 -11.25 25.84 4.65
C VAL A 108 -9.93 26.42 4.13
N LEU A 109 -10.02 27.14 3.01
CA LEU A 109 -8.87 27.82 2.39
C LEU A 109 -8.57 29.19 3.02
N PRO A 110 -7.29 29.59 3.08
CA PRO A 110 -6.93 30.98 3.29
C PRO A 110 -7.17 31.81 2.01
N LYS A 111 -6.83 33.11 2.05
CA LYS A 111 -6.77 33.94 0.84
C LYS A 111 -5.80 33.33 -0.17
N GLY A 112 -6.08 33.50 -1.46
CA GLY A 112 -5.27 32.91 -2.54
C GLY A 112 -3.78 33.30 -2.51
N SER A 113 -3.45 34.51 -2.01
CA SER A 113 -2.07 34.97 -1.82
C SER A 113 -1.28 34.18 -0.76
N ASP A 114 -1.99 33.52 0.16
CA ASP A 114 -1.42 32.85 1.32
C ASP A 114 -1.36 31.33 1.13
N ILE A 115 -1.70 30.84 -0.07
CA ILE A 115 -1.58 29.43 -0.46
C ILE A 115 -0.14 29.19 -0.92
N PRO A 116 0.63 28.31 -0.25
CA PRO A 116 2.03 28.09 -0.57
C PRO A 116 2.15 27.31 -1.89
N ILE A 117 2.81 27.90 -2.89
CA ILE A 117 3.16 27.20 -4.12
C ILE A 117 4.20 26.12 -3.81
N ALA A 118 4.02 24.93 -4.39
CA ALA A 118 4.92 23.81 -4.19
C ALA A 118 6.37 24.16 -4.56
N LYS A 119 7.32 23.81 -3.68
CA LYS A 119 8.76 24.06 -3.84
C LYS A 119 9.54 22.79 -4.21
N TYR A 120 10.26 22.77 -5.32
CA TYR A 120 11.00 21.61 -5.83
C TYR A 120 12.52 21.78 -5.81
N GLY A 121 13.02 22.90 -5.28
CA GLY A 121 14.46 23.17 -5.20
C GLY A 121 15.06 23.52 -6.56
N GLU A 122 16.40 23.58 -6.63
CA GLU A 122 17.11 24.07 -7.82
C GLU A 122 16.82 23.24 -9.08
N GLU A 123 16.73 21.91 -8.94
CA GLU A 123 16.47 20.99 -10.06
C GLU A 123 15.03 21.02 -10.59
N GLY A 124 14.09 21.58 -9.81
CA GLY A 124 12.67 21.67 -10.18
C GLY A 124 12.17 23.10 -10.29
N LYS A 125 13.06 24.07 -10.52
CA LYS A 125 12.70 25.49 -10.59
C LYS A 125 11.70 25.79 -11.71
N ASP A 126 11.78 25.09 -12.83
CA ASP A 126 10.81 25.15 -13.93
C ASP A 126 9.39 24.75 -13.48
N LYS A 127 9.27 23.73 -12.62
CA LYS A 127 8.01 23.29 -12.01
C LYS A 127 7.43 24.35 -11.09
N GLU A 128 8.27 25.11 -10.37
CA GLU A 128 7.84 26.21 -9.51
C GLU A 128 7.35 27.40 -10.35
N GLU A 129 8.15 27.85 -11.32
CA GLU A 129 7.82 28.98 -12.21
C GLU A 129 6.51 28.74 -12.97
N TYR A 130 6.27 27.50 -13.41
CA TYR A 130 5.01 27.11 -14.04
C TYR A 130 3.80 27.26 -13.09
N ARG A 131 3.94 26.88 -11.82
CA ARG A 131 2.86 27.04 -10.82
C ARG A 131 2.62 28.50 -10.47
N GLU A 132 3.68 29.31 -10.40
CA GLU A 132 3.54 30.76 -10.25
C GLU A 132 2.76 31.39 -11.42
N TYR A 133 3.02 30.94 -12.64
CA TYR A 133 2.23 31.32 -13.81
C TYR A 133 0.76 30.89 -13.67
N LEU A 134 0.47 29.64 -13.30
CA LEU A 134 -0.90 29.15 -13.10
C LEU A 134 -1.64 29.94 -12.02
N SER A 135 -0.96 30.27 -10.91
CA SER A 135 -1.50 31.10 -9.83
C SER A 135 -1.93 32.48 -10.36
N LYS A 136 -1.09 33.14 -11.16
CA LYS A 136 -1.42 34.44 -11.77
C LYS A 136 -2.57 34.35 -12.78
N MET A 137 -2.66 33.25 -13.53
CA MET A 137 -3.65 33.10 -14.60
C MET A 137 -5.03 32.67 -14.11
N TYR A 138 -5.09 31.80 -13.10
CA TYR A 138 -6.35 31.17 -12.67
C TYR A 138 -6.67 31.41 -11.19
N GLY A 139 -5.73 31.93 -10.40
CA GLY A 139 -5.85 32.08 -8.96
C GLY A 139 -5.50 30.79 -8.22
N SER A 140 -4.80 30.92 -7.08
CA SER A 140 -4.32 29.77 -6.31
C SER A 140 -5.42 28.90 -5.72
N GLN A 141 -6.59 29.47 -5.37
CA GLN A 141 -7.68 28.69 -4.76
C GLN A 141 -8.27 27.64 -5.72
N MET A 142 -8.39 27.97 -7.02
CA MET A 142 -8.88 27.03 -8.03
C MET A 142 -7.95 25.82 -8.17
N GLN A 143 -6.64 26.03 -7.98
CA GLN A 143 -5.64 24.98 -8.09
C GLN A 143 -5.66 24.00 -6.90
N MET A 144 -6.34 24.35 -5.81
CA MET A 144 -6.52 23.44 -4.66
C MET A 144 -7.59 22.37 -4.87
N ILE A 145 -8.32 22.41 -5.99
CA ILE A 145 -9.28 21.37 -6.34
C ILE A 145 -8.52 20.09 -6.64
N SER A 146 -8.86 19.01 -5.93
CA SER A 146 -8.21 17.70 -6.07
C SER A 146 -9.08 16.71 -6.86
N GLY A 147 -8.47 15.67 -7.41
CA GLY A 147 -9.19 14.55 -8.02
C GLY A 147 -8.44 13.22 -7.94
N THR A 148 -9.06 12.21 -8.55
CA THR A 148 -8.42 10.93 -8.85
C THR A 148 -8.18 10.86 -10.36
N HIS A 149 -6.98 10.47 -10.79
CA HIS A 149 -6.72 10.10 -12.17
C HIS A 149 -6.60 8.58 -12.29
N PHE A 150 -7.20 8.04 -13.35
CA PHE A 150 -7.15 6.62 -13.68
C PHE A 150 -6.39 6.43 -14.99
N ASN A 151 -5.20 5.86 -14.89
CA ASN A 151 -4.31 5.57 -16.00
C ASN A 151 -4.56 4.16 -16.51
N PHE A 152 -4.69 4.00 -17.82
CA PHE A 152 -5.00 2.73 -18.47
C PHE A 152 -4.29 2.58 -19.82
N SER A 153 -3.63 1.44 -20.01
CA SER A 153 -3.17 0.95 -21.32
C SER A 153 -3.60 -0.49 -21.56
N LEU A 154 -3.86 -0.82 -22.82
CA LEU A 154 -4.00 -2.22 -23.24
C LEU A 154 -2.60 -2.86 -23.28
N PRO A 155 -2.44 -4.13 -22.83
CA PRO A 155 -1.17 -4.82 -22.91
C PRO A 155 -0.73 -4.96 -24.37
N ASP A 156 0.57 -4.82 -24.64
CA ASP A 156 1.10 -4.91 -26.01
C ASP A 156 0.75 -6.25 -26.68
N SER A 157 0.70 -7.33 -25.89
CA SER A 157 0.28 -8.66 -26.35
C SER A 157 -1.17 -8.70 -26.86
N LEU A 158 -2.10 -7.99 -26.21
CA LEU A 158 -3.48 -7.88 -26.65
C LEU A 158 -3.61 -6.98 -27.89
N LEU A 159 -2.91 -5.84 -27.89
CA LEU A 159 -2.88 -4.94 -29.04
C LEU A 159 -2.38 -5.66 -30.30
N ARG A 160 -1.32 -6.47 -30.19
CA ARG A 160 -0.80 -7.26 -31.32
C ARG A 160 -1.79 -8.30 -31.83
N ARG A 161 -2.54 -8.94 -30.93
CA ARG A 161 -3.60 -9.88 -31.33
C ARG A 161 -4.73 -9.17 -32.06
N LEU A 162 -5.19 -8.02 -31.57
CA LEU A 162 -6.20 -7.21 -32.26
C LEU A 162 -5.68 -6.73 -33.63
N PHE A 163 -4.41 -6.32 -33.70
CA PHE A 163 -3.78 -5.89 -34.95
C PHE A 163 -3.68 -7.00 -36.00
N ALA A 164 -3.51 -8.26 -35.59
CA ALA A 164 -3.44 -9.40 -36.49
C ALA A 164 -4.78 -9.78 -37.13
N GLU A 165 -5.90 -9.52 -36.44
CA GLU A 165 -7.25 -9.89 -36.91
C GLU A 165 -7.93 -8.78 -37.74
N GLN A 166 -7.49 -7.54 -37.59
CA GLN A 166 -8.01 -6.40 -38.36
C GLN A 166 -7.39 -6.31 -39.77
N LYS A 167 -8.11 -5.68 -40.70
CA LYS A 167 -7.75 -5.56 -42.14
C LYS A 167 -7.52 -4.11 -42.59
N THR A 168 -7.70 -3.14 -41.70
CA THR A 168 -7.72 -1.71 -42.02
C THR A 168 -6.34 -1.06 -42.00
N PHE A 169 -5.48 -1.47 -41.07
CA PHE A 169 -4.17 -0.89 -40.79
C PHE A 169 -3.05 -1.85 -41.19
N SER A 170 -2.04 -1.34 -41.88
CA SER A 170 -0.82 -2.07 -42.24
C SER A 170 0.30 -1.91 -41.21
N GLU A 171 0.25 -0.86 -40.38
CA GLU A 171 1.28 -0.54 -39.39
C GLU A 171 0.71 -0.62 -37.98
N PHE A 172 1.43 -1.30 -37.08
CA PHE A 172 1.01 -1.54 -35.70
C PHE A 172 0.84 -0.23 -34.92
N GLU A 173 1.76 0.73 -35.06
CA GLU A 173 1.68 2.00 -34.35
C GLU A 173 0.46 2.82 -34.79
N ALA A 174 0.20 2.93 -36.09
CA ALA A 174 -1.01 3.60 -36.59
C ALA A 174 -2.31 2.95 -36.09
N PHE A 175 -2.34 1.61 -36.00
CA PHE A 175 -3.45 0.88 -35.37
C PHE A 175 -3.60 1.24 -33.89
N LYS A 176 -2.51 1.17 -33.12
CA LYS A 176 -2.48 1.46 -31.68
C LYS A 176 -2.94 2.89 -31.38
N GLU A 177 -2.47 3.87 -32.15
CA GLU A 177 -2.93 5.25 -32.05
C GLU A 177 -4.44 5.36 -32.24
N GLN A 178 -5.00 4.68 -33.25
CA GLN A 178 -6.43 4.72 -33.53
C GLN A 178 -7.27 3.99 -32.49
N VAL A 179 -6.75 2.94 -31.85
CA VAL A 179 -7.39 2.28 -30.71
C VAL A 179 -7.62 3.30 -29.59
N TYR A 180 -6.57 4.01 -29.17
CA TYR A 180 -6.67 4.99 -28.09
C TYR A 180 -7.48 6.24 -28.48
N LEU A 181 -7.30 6.76 -29.69
CA LEU A 181 -8.10 7.91 -30.17
C LEU A 181 -9.59 7.57 -30.25
N LYS A 182 -9.96 6.34 -30.68
CA LYS A 182 -11.36 5.90 -30.70
C LYS A 182 -11.95 5.83 -29.28
N MET A 183 -11.22 5.26 -28.32
CA MET A 183 -11.62 5.28 -26.92
C MET A 183 -11.86 6.72 -26.44
N ILE A 184 -10.92 7.64 -26.70
CA ILE A 184 -11.03 9.04 -26.28
C ILE A 184 -12.23 9.74 -26.89
N ARG A 185 -12.46 9.64 -28.21
CA ARG A 185 -13.61 10.27 -28.88
C ARG A 185 -14.92 9.83 -28.25
N ASN A 186 -15.08 8.52 -28.04
CA ASN A 186 -16.32 7.96 -27.51
C ASN A 186 -16.48 8.20 -26.01
N PHE A 187 -15.39 8.17 -25.24
CA PHE A 187 -15.39 8.63 -23.85
C PHE A 187 -15.87 10.07 -23.78
N LEU A 188 -15.29 10.97 -24.58
CA LEU A 188 -15.59 12.40 -24.51
C LEU A 188 -17.06 12.71 -24.82
N ARG A 189 -17.72 11.97 -25.72
CA ARG A 189 -19.15 12.14 -26.03
C ARG A 189 -20.04 11.95 -24.80
N ASP A 190 -19.77 10.88 -24.04
CA ASP A 190 -20.69 10.39 -23.01
C ASP A 190 -20.13 10.52 -21.59
N ARG A 191 -18.97 11.16 -21.41
CA ARG A 191 -18.27 11.35 -20.11
C ARG A 191 -19.14 11.93 -18.99
N TRP A 192 -20.19 12.69 -19.34
CA TRP A 192 -21.13 13.23 -18.36
C TRP A 192 -21.85 12.11 -17.58
N LEU A 193 -21.95 10.90 -18.14
CA LEU A 193 -22.46 9.71 -17.45
C LEU A 193 -21.59 9.33 -16.25
N LEU A 194 -20.26 9.48 -16.34
CA LEU A 194 -19.36 9.24 -15.20
C LEU A 194 -19.62 10.20 -14.05
N LEU A 195 -20.13 11.41 -14.32
CA LEU A 195 -20.54 12.33 -13.26
C LEU A 195 -21.78 11.84 -12.50
N LEU A 196 -22.69 11.08 -13.15
CA LEU A 196 -23.82 10.46 -12.44
C LEU A 196 -23.34 9.37 -11.46
N ILE A 197 -22.23 8.71 -11.79
CA ILE A 197 -21.72 7.53 -11.09
C ILE A 197 -20.74 7.92 -9.98
N ASN A 198 -19.82 8.84 -10.27
CA ASN A 198 -18.74 9.27 -9.39
C ASN A 198 -18.74 10.79 -9.10
N GLY A 199 -19.80 11.52 -9.43
CA GLY A 199 -19.94 12.91 -8.97
C GLY A 199 -20.12 12.91 -7.45
N ALA A 200 -19.16 13.52 -6.74
CA ALA A 200 -19.08 13.44 -5.29
C ALA A 200 -18.85 14.81 -4.62
N SER A 201 -18.87 15.90 -5.40
CA SER A 201 -18.58 17.26 -4.93
C SER A 201 -19.78 18.21 -5.07
N PRO A 202 -20.90 18.00 -4.35
CA PRO A 202 -22.16 18.72 -4.61
C PRO A 202 -22.17 20.20 -4.19
N VAL A 203 -21.27 20.61 -3.29
CA VAL A 203 -21.21 21.98 -2.72
C VAL A 203 -19.75 22.42 -2.54
N ILE A 204 -19.53 23.73 -2.36
CA ILE A 204 -18.20 24.32 -2.13
C ILE A 204 -18.21 25.12 -0.81
N HIS A 205 -17.15 25.06 0.00
CA HIS A 205 -17.04 25.91 1.19
C HIS A 205 -17.04 27.42 0.85
N GLU A 206 -17.61 28.27 1.71
CA GLU A 206 -17.77 29.71 1.48
C GLU A 206 -16.45 30.50 1.35
N THR A 207 -15.34 29.94 1.83
CA THR A 207 -14.01 30.56 1.70
C THR A 207 -13.43 30.48 0.28
N PHE A 208 -14.05 29.71 -0.61
CA PHE A 208 -13.68 29.66 -2.02
C PHE A 208 -14.20 30.89 -2.76
N GLU A 209 -13.31 31.81 -3.11
CA GLU A 209 -13.63 33.10 -3.70
C GLU A 209 -13.70 33.01 -5.24
N GLY A 210 -14.71 32.31 -5.75
CA GLY A 210 -15.01 32.26 -7.19
C GLY A 210 -15.85 33.46 -7.65
N CYS A 211 -15.33 34.27 -8.59
CA CYS A 211 -15.98 35.46 -9.16
C CYS A 211 -17.47 35.26 -9.51
N CYS A 212 -17.82 34.17 -10.21
CA CYS A 212 -19.19 33.88 -10.63
C CYS A 212 -19.98 33.02 -9.63
N LEU A 213 -19.31 32.45 -8.63
CA LEU A 213 -19.90 31.49 -7.70
C LEU A 213 -20.86 32.19 -6.73
N ARG A 214 -20.45 33.31 -6.13
CA ARG A 214 -21.27 34.08 -5.18
C ARG A 214 -22.56 34.65 -5.79
N ILE A 215 -22.54 34.91 -7.10
CA ILE A 215 -23.69 35.45 -7.84
C ILE A 215 -24.66 34.33 -8.23
N THR A 216 -24.12 33.18 -8.66
CA THR A 216 -24.93 32.10 -9.24
C THR A 216 -25.39 31.07 -8.22
N CYS A 217 -24.68 30.96 -7.09
CA CYS A 217 -24.87 29.95 -6.07
C CYS A 217 -24.79 30.59 -4.67
N PRO A 218 -25.95 30.84 -4.04
CA PRO A 218 -25.99 31.49 -2.74
C PRO A 218 -25.27 30.66 -1.68
N VAL A 219 -24.77 31.35 -0.65
CA VAL A 219 -24.21 30.70 0.54
C VAL A 219 -25.36 30.36 1.47
N GLU A 220 -25.47 29.08 1.81
CA GLU A 220 -26.39 28.57 2.81
C GLU A 220 -25.60 27.66 3.75
N ASN A 221 -25.71 27.87 5.07
CA ASN A 221 -24.98 27.09 6.08
C ASN A 221 -23.46 26.98 5.83
N GLY A 222 -22.81 28.08 5.42
CA GLY A 222 -21.37 28.14 5.20
C GLY A 222 -20.87 27.48 3.91
N VAL A 223 -21.76 27.08 3.00
CA VAL A 223 -21.40 26.51 1.69
C VAL A 223 -22.14 27.18 0.54
N HIS A 224 -21.45 27.31 -0.59
CA HIS A 224 -22.07 27.57 -1.89
C HIS A 224 -22.81 26.34 -2.37
N SER A 225 -24.14 26.44 -2.49
CA SER A 225 -24.99 25.38 -3.02
C SER A 225 -25.58 25.80 -4.37
N CYS A 226 -25.15 25.12 -5.44
CA CYS A 226 -25.66 25.36 -6.79
C CYS A 226 -26.72 24.31 -7.14
N LYS A 227 -28.01 24.69 -7.11
CA LYS A 227 -29.10 23.83 -7.60
C LYS A 227 -29.05 22.43 -6.97
N GLN A 228 -29.02 21.39 -7.81
CA GLN A 228 -28.97 19.97 -7.43
C GLN A 228 -27.71 19.37 -8.09
N SER A 229 -26.54 19.95 -7.77
CA SER A 229 -25.26 19.59 -8.38
C SER A 229 -24.77 18.21 -7.97
N LEU A 230 -24.10 17.54 -8.91
CA LEU A 230 -23.35 16.30 -8.71
C LEU A 230 -21.87 16.55 -8.45
N SER A 231 -21.29 17.49 -9.21
CA SER A 231 -19.85 17.75 -9.21
C SER A 231 -19.59 19.22 -9.52
N MET A 232 -19.31 19.98 -8.47
CA MET A 232 -18.84 21.35 -8.58
C MET A 232 -17.45 21.40 -9.23
N ARG A 233 -16.63 20.35 -9.07
CA ARG A 233 -15.32 20.20 -9.72
C ARG A 233 -15.41 20.24 -11.23
N SER A 234 -16.36 19.49 -11.80
CA SER A 234 -16.57 19.38 -13.24
C SER A 234 -17.51 20.45 -13.82
N SER A 235 -17.94 21.41 -12.99
CA SER A 235 -18.83 22.51 -13.35
C SER A 235 -18.07 23.70 -13.95
N PRO A 236 -18.78 24.68 -14.55
CA PRO A 236 -18.16 25.94 -14.97
C PRO A 236 -17.48 26.76 -13.86
N PHE A 237 -17.75 26.44 -12.59
CA PHE A 237 -17.17 27.12 -11.43
C PHE A 237 -15.96 26.36 -10.84
N GLY A 238 -15.72 25.13 -11.32
CA GLY A 238 -14.64 24.28 -10.86
C GLY A 238 -13.38 24.45 -11.69
N TYR A 239 -12.65 23.36 -11.89
CA TYR A 239 -11.37 23.38 -12.60
C TYR A 239 -11.62 23.40 -14.12
N THR A 240 -11.50 24.56 -14.76
CA THR A 240 -11.74 24.72 -16.21
C THR A 240 -10.76 25.69 -16.85
N ASN A 241 -10.44 25.51 -18.14
CA ASN A 241 -9.73 26.53 -18.90
C ASN A 241 -10.67 27.73 -19.17
N ARG A 242 -10.10 28.94 -19.38
CA ARG A 242 -10.88 30.17 -19.63
C ARG A 242 -11.81 30.10 -20.84
N LYS A 243 -11.49 29.23 -21.82
CA LYS A 243 -12.28 28.99 -23.03
C LYS A 243 -12.35 27.49 -23.29
N ASN A 244 -13.45 27.05 -23.91
CA ASN A 244 -13.58 25.66 -24.34
C ASN A 244 -12.47 25.31 -25.33
N VAL A 245 -11.71 24.27 -25.00
CA VAL A 245 -10.65 23.73 -25.85
C VAL A 245 -11.27 22.74 -26.83
N ILE A 246 -10.89 22.87 -28.10
CA ILE A 246 -11.32 22.00 -29.21
C ILE A 246 -10.06 21.35 -29.80
N ILE A 247 -10.05 20.02 -29.86
CA ILE A 247 -8.89 19.22 -30.30
C ILE A 247 -9.35 18.29 -31.43
N ASP A 248 -8.53 18.15 -32.46
CA ASP A 248 -8.78 17.19 -33.52
C ASP A 248 -8.26 15.80 -33.14
N TYR A 249 -9.17 14.85 -32.94
CA TYR A 249 -8.88 13.47 -32.56
C TYR A 249 -8.89 12.49 -33.75
N ALA A 250 -8.72 12.99 -34.98
CA ALA A 250 -8.67 12.14 -36.18
C ALA A 250 -7.35 11.33 -36.28
N SER A 251 -6.22 11.91 -35.85
CA SER A 251 -4.91 11.26 -35.77
C SER A 251 -4.07 11.89 -34.66
N VAL A 252 -2.98 11.23 -34.25
CA VAL A 252 -2.03 11.81 -33.26
C VAL A 252 -1.41 13.11 -33.79
N ASP A 253 -1.07 13.18 -35.08
CA ASP A 253 -0.60 14.42 -35.70
C ASP A 253 -1.63 15.55 -35.60
N SER A 254 -2.92 15.25 -35.85
CA SER A 254 -3.99 16.25 -35.77
C SER A 254 -4.21 16.72 -34.33
N TYR A 255 -4.05 15.81 -33.36
CA TYR A 255 -4.08 16.10 -31.94
C TYR A 255 -2.93 17.05 -31.56
N ASN A 256 -1.68 16.69 -31.89
CA ASN A 256 -0.49 17.49 -31.59
C ASN A 256 -0.56 18.88 -32.25
N ASN A 257 -0.93 18.95 -33.53
CA ASN A 257 -1.12 20.21 -34.24
C ASN A 257 -2.21 21.09 -33.60
N SER A 258 -3.24 20.49 -32.99
CA SER A 258 -4.26 21.24 -32.27
C SER A 258 -3.72 21.86 -30.99
N VAL A 259 -2.92 21.11 -30.23
CA VAL A 259 -2.23 21.60 -29.03
C VAL A 259 -1.25 22.72 -29.37
N GLU A 260 -0.41 22.54 -30.39
CA GLU A 260 0.55 23.55 -30.84
C GLU A 260 -0.13 24.85 -31.26
N ARG A 261 -1.26 24.77 -31.98
CA ARG A 261 -2.06 25.95 -32.34
C ARG A 261 -2.63 26.70 -31.14
N LEU A 262 -2.93 26.02 -30.03
CA LEU A 262 -3.41 26.68 -28.81
C LEU A 262 -2.27 27.45 -28.13
N ILE A 263 -1.05 26.88 -28.14
CA ILE A 263 0.16 27.54 -27.63
C ILE A 263 0.51 28.76 -28.50
N GLN A 264 0.58 28.59 -29.82
CA GLN A 264 0.92 29.67 -30.77
C GLN A 264 -0.06 30.85 -30.74
N ARG A 265 -1.27 30.66 -30.23
CA ARG A 265 -2.31 31.69 -30.12
C ARG A 265 -2.46 32.23 -28.70
N ASP A 266 -1.53 31.92 -27.80
CA ASP A 266 -1.53 32.33 -26.39
C ASP A 266 -2.84 31.96 -25.64
N PHE A 267 -3.52 30.88 -26.06
CA PHE A 267 -4.65 30.33 -25.30
C PHE A 267 -4.18 29.56 -24.07
N ILE A 268 -2.97 28.99 -24.16
CA ILE A 268 -2.25 28.26 -23.12
C ILE A 268 -0.75 28.54 -23.31
N SER A 269 0.05 28.43 -22.25
CA SER A 269 1.51 28.55 -22.32
C SER A 269 2.20 27.21 -22.60
N LEU A 270 1.65 26.11 -22.06
CA LEU A 270 2.21 24.77 -22.22
C LEU A 270 1.09 23.74 -22.42
N GLU A 271 1.40 22.61 -23.06
CA GLU A 271 0.46 21.48 -23.22
C GLU A 271 -0.16 21.03 -21.88
N LYS A 272 0.64 21.05 -20.80
CA LYS A 272 0.21 20.65 -19.45
C LYS A 272 -0.91 21.53 -18.87
N GLU A 273 -1.12 22.75 -19.41
CA GLU A 273 -2.17 23.68 -18.97
C GLU A 273 -3.57 23.28 -19.48
N ILE A 274 -3.65 22.44 -20.52
CA ILE A 274 -4.96 22.05 -21.09
C ILE A 274 -5.69 21.11 -20.14
N TYR A 275 -6.76 21.59 -19.51
CA TYR A 275 -7.60 20.74 -18.68
C TYR A 275 -8.57 19.92 -19.55
N LEU A 276 -8.25 18.64 -19.71
CA LEU A 276 -9.09 17.68 -20.42
C LEU A 276 -9.63 16.62 -19.45
N PRO A 277 -10.89 16.18 -19.61
CA PRO A 277 -11.46 15.08 -18.83
C PRO A 277 -10.76 13.72 -19.03
N ILE A 278 -10.04 13.59 -20.14
CA ILE A 278 -9.26 12.43 -20.54
C ILE A 278 -8.09 12.91 -21.41
N ARG A 279 -6.88 12.40 -21.16
CA ARG A 279 -5.66 12.78 -21.88
C ARG A 279 -5.01 11.57 -22.54
N LEU A 280 -4.39 11.80 -23.69
CA LEU A 280 -3.49 10.85 -24.33
C LEU A 280 -2.08 11.12 -23.81
N LYS A 281 -1.41 10.09 -23.31
CA LYS A 281 -0.06 10.20 -22.76
C LYS A 281 0.92 9.56 -23.73
N PHE A 282 2.11 10.13 -23.79
CA PHE A 282 3.17 9.69 -24.69
C PHE A 282 4.41 9.29 -23.88
N ARG A 283 5.20 8.38 -24.43
CA ARG A 283 6.57 8.10 -23.99
C ARG A 283 7.53 8.51 -25.09
N GLU A 284 8.75 8.88 -24.73
CA GLU A 284 9.81 9.07 -25.71
C GLU A 284 10.49 7.74 -26.02
N GLU A 285 10.60 7.42 -27.30
CA GLU A 285 11.26 6.21 -27.78
C GLU A 285 12.06 6.57 -29.04
N ASN A 286 13.39 6.42 -28.97
CA ASN A 286 14.31 6.80 -30.05
C ASN A 286 14.10 8.22 -30.60
N GLY A 287 13.82 9.19 -29.72
CA GLY A 287 13.57 10.59 -30.08
C GLY A 287 12.20 10.87 -30.69
N LYS A 288 11.27 9.90 -30.67
CA LYS A 288 9.87 10.08 -31.12
C LYS A 288 8.89 9.93 -29.96
N LYS A 289 7.80 10.71 -30.00
CA LYS A 289 6.66 10.54 -29.09
C LYS A 289 5.81 9.37 -29.56
N VAL A 290 5.73 8.31 -28.76
CA VAL A 290 4.89 7.13 -29.00
C VAL A 290 3.77 7.10 -27.98
N VAL A 291 2.56 6.75 -28.39
CA VAL A 291 1.41 6.63 -27.48
C VAL A 291 1.70 5.58 -26.42
N SER A 292 1.60 5.97 -25.15
CA SER A 292 1.82 5.09 -24.01
C SER A 292 0.51 4.59 -23.40
N HIS A 293 -0.33 5.50 -22.91
CA HIS A 293 -1.57 5.18 -22.21
C HIS A 293 -2.59 6.33 -22.26
N ILE A 294 -3.79 6.07 -21.73
CA ILE A 294 -4.84 7.06 -21.48
C ILE A 294 -4.87 7.41 -20.00
N GLU A 295 -5.08 8.69 -19.70
CA GLU A 295 -5.27 9.21 -18.35
C GLU A 295 -6.68 9.80 -18.23
N VAL A 296 -7.57 9.16 -17.47
CA VAL A 296 -8.93 9.66 -17.17
C VAL A 296 -8.86 10.58 -15.95
N ARG A 297 -9.32 11.82 -16.09
CA ARG A 297 -9.19 12.88 -15.07
C ARG A 297 -10.52 13.41 -14.55
N ILE A 298 -11.65 12.95 -15.08
CA ILE A 298 -12.99 13.45 -14.71
C ILE A 298 -13.48 12.98 -13.32
N LEU A 299 -12.77 12.05 -12.67
CA LEU A 299 -13.22 11.46 -11.41
C LEU A 299 -12.99 12.42 -10.24
N ASP A 300 -14.06 12.76 -9.53
CA ASP A 300 -13.98 13.40 -8.21
C ASP A 300 -13.42 12.42 -7.17
N LEU A 301 -12.90 12.97 -6.07
CA LEU A 301 -12.66 12.21 -4.85
C LEU A 301 -14.00 11.82 -4.23
N ASP A 302 -14.21 10.52 -4.03
CA ASP A 302 -15.31 9.96 -3.25
C ASP A 302 -14.98 10.02 -1.75
N PRO A 303 -15.56 10.95 -0.98
CA PRO A 303 -15.23 11.08 0.45
C PRO A 303 -15.74 9.90 1.28
N LEU A 304 -16.69 9.11 0.76
CA LEU A 304 -17.20 7.92 1.44
C LEU A 304 -16.30 6.70 1.24
N SER A 305 -15.34 6.80 0.33
CA SER A 305 -14.27 5.81 0.17
C SER A 305 -13.01 6.30 0.88
N PRO A 306 -12.35 5.47 1.71
CA PRO A 306 -11.10 5.87 2.38
C PRO A 306 -9.98 6.23 1.40
N LEU A 307 -10.03 5.71 0.17
CA LEU A 307 -9.05 6.01 -0.87
C LEU A 307 -9.49 7.07 -1.87
N GLY A 308 -10.63 7.75 -1.68
CA GLY A 308 -11.12 8.76 -2.64
C GLY A 308 -11.66 8.18 -3.95
N VAL A 309 -11.69 6.87 -4.11
CA VAL A 309 -12.33 6.17 -5.24
C VAL A 309 -12.70 4.75 -4.80
N SER A 310 -13.68 4.11 -5.45
CA SER A 310 -14.02 2.70 -5.19
C SER A 310 -13.60 1.80 -6.35
N LYS A 311 -13.28 0.53 -6.05
CA LYS A 311 -12.95 -0.46 -7.09
C LYS A 311 -14.08 -0.63 -8.12
N ASP A 312 -15.34 -0.48 -7.72
CA ASP A 312 -16.49 -0.53 -8.64
C ASP A 312 -16.44 0.62 -9.66
N VAL A 313 -16.10 1.84 -9.24
CA VAL A 313 -15.96 3.00 -10.13
C VAL A 313 -14.80 2.80 -11.11
N LEU A 314 -13.67 2.26 -10.64
CA LEU A 314 -12.52 1.96 -11.51
C LEU A 314 -12.88 0.91 -12.57
N ARG A 315 -13.54 -0.19 -12.17
CA ARG A 315 -14.02 -1.23 -13.07
C ARG A 315 -15.04 -0.70 -14.07
N PHE A 316 -16.00 0.13 -13.63
CA PHE A 316 -16.95 0.77 -14.53
C PHE A 316 -16.24 1.70 -15.52
N THR A 317 -15.26 2.48 -15.06
CA THR A 317 -14.47 3.39 -15.92
C THR A 317 -13.70 2.60 -16.98
N HIS A 318 -13.12 1.46 -16.60
CA HIS A 318 -12.49 0.55 -17.54
C HIS A 318 -13.49 -0.01 -18.58
N LEU A 319 -14.66 -0.50 -18.15
CA LEU A 319 -15.73 -0.92 -19.08
C LEU A 319 -16.18 0.22 -19.99
N PHE A 320 -16.22 1.46 -19.50
CA PHE A 320 -16.59 2.63 -20.27
C PHE A 320 -15.57 2.95 -21.37
N LEU A 321 -14.27 2.75 -21.11
CA LEU A 321 -13.21 2.85 -22.11
C LEU A 321 -13.31 1.74 -23.16
N LEU A 322 -13.49 0.48 -22.72
CA LEU A 322 -13.67 -0.66 -23.62
C LEU A 322 -14.92 -0.53 -24.48
N TYR A 323 -16.03 -0.06 -23.91
CA TYR A 323 -17.23 0.33 -24.66
C TYR A 323 -16.91 1.41 -25.70
N GLY A 324 -16.10 2.41 -25.34
CA GLY A 324 -15.61 3.42 -26.26
C GLY A 324 -14.81 2.84 -27.44
N LEU A 325 -14.03 1.80 -27.22
CA LEU A 325 -13.33 1.07 -28.29
C LEU A 325 -14.30 0.28 -29.19
N MET A 326 -15.23 -0.46 -28.58
CA MET A 326 -16.08 -1.43 -29.26
C MET A 326 -17.27 -0.79 -29.99
N ARG A 327 -17.78 0.34 -29.49
CA ARG A 327 -18.98 0.96 -30.08
C ARG A 327 -18.73 1.48 -31.50
N GLU A 328 -19.79 1.44 -32.30
CA GLU A 328 -19.81 2.08 -33.61
C GLU A 328 -19.94 3.61 -33.49
N GLU A 329 -19.16 4.34 -34.28
CA GLU A 329 -19.25 5.81 -34.37
C GLU A 329 -20.26 6.20 -35.45
N GLN A 330 -21.48 6.55 -35.05
CA GLN A 330 -22.56 6.94 -35.97
C GLN A 330 -22.36 8.34 -36.58
N THR A 331 -21.68 9.23 -35.84
CA THR A 331 -21.37 10.61 -36.21
C THR A 331 -19.86 10.88 -36.03
N PRO A 332 -19.22 11.79 -36.81
CA PRO A 332 -17.84 12.20 -36.54
C PRO A 332 -17.74 12.96 -35.22
N PHE A 333 -16.58 12.96 -34.54
CA PHE A 333 -16.37 13.73 -33.30
C PHE A 333 -15.82 15.14 -33.60
N ASP A 334 -16.57 15.87 -34.41
CA ASP A 334 -16.20 17.21 -34.87
C ASP A 334 -16.37 18.29 -33.78
N THR A 335 -16.11 19.54 -34.15
CA THR A 335 -16.24 20.70 -33.25
C THR A 335 -17.65 20.83 -32.67
N PHE A 336 -18.71 20.54 -33.42
CA PHE A 336 -20.09 20.64 -32.91
C PHE A 336 -20.39 19.57 -31.86
N GLN A 337 -19.91 18.34 -32.06
CA GLN A 337 -20.03 17.28 -31.06
C GLN A 337 -19.20 17.59 -29.82
N GLN A 338 -18.00 18.13 -29.96
CA GLN A 338 -17.16 18.54 -28.82
C GLN A 338 -17.84 19.62 -27.99
N LEU A 339 -18.36 20.68 -28.63
CA LEU A 339 -19.11 21.75 -27.95
C LEU A 339 -20.35 21.22 -27.24
N ARG A 340 -21.08 20.28 -27.86
CA ARG A 340 -22.22 19.62 -27.23
C ARG A 340 -21.81 18.81 -26.02
N ALA A 341 -20.73 18.04 -26.12
CA ALA A 341 -20.24 17.22 -25.03
C ALA A 341 -19.76 18.09 -23.84
N HIS A 342 -19.10 19.23 -24.12
CA HIS A 342 -18.79 20.26 -23.11
C HIS A 342 -20.04 20.80 -22.42
N LYS A 343 -21.07 21.16 -23.20
CA LYS A 343 -22.33 21.65 -22.66
C LYS A 343 -23.04 20.58 -21.81
N ASN A 344 -23.11 19.34 -22.27
CA ASN A 344 -23.73 18.25 -21.53
C ASN A 344 -23.01 17.98 -20.21
N GLN A 345 -21.66 18.00 -20.19
CA GLN A 345 -20.91 17.89 -18.96
C GLN A 345 -21.30 18.98 -17.96
N TYR A 346 -21.27 20.25 -18.37
CA TYR A 346 -21.63 21.36 -17.48
C TYR A 346 -23.08 21.25 -16.99
N LEU A 347 -24.03 20.93 -17.86
CA LEU A 347 -25.43 20.76 -17.48
C LEU A 347 -25.64 19.58 -16.54
N ALA A 348 -25.02 18.43 -16.79
CA ALA A 348 -25.09 17.27 -15.90
C ALA A 348 -24.38 17.53 -14.56
N SER A 349 -23.27 18.26 -14.55
CA SER A 349 -22.53 18.57 -13.32
C SER A 349 -23.36 19.38 -12.30
N VAL A 350 -24.22 20.29 -12.76
CA VAL A 350 -25.00 21.18 -11.88
C VAL A 350 -26.49 20.80 -11.75
N ASN A 351 -27.03 20.00 -12.66
CA ASN A 351 -28.45 19.57 -12.62
C ASN A 351 -28.61 18.06 -12.62
N GLY A 352 -27.54 17.28 -12.53
CA GLY A 352 -27.59 15.85 -12.80
C GLY A 352 -28.48 15.06 -11.85
N MET A 353 -28.71 15.56 -10.64
CA MET A 353 -29.66 15.01 -9.67
C MET A 353 -31.14 15.17 -10.06
N VAL A 354 -31.46 15.95 -11.09
CA VAL A 354 -32.82 16.15 -11.62
C VAL A 354 -33.00 15.26 -12.86
N PRO A 355 -33.67 14.10 -12.76
CA PRO A 355 -33.77 13.12 -13.85
C PRO A 355 -34.39 13.69 -15.14
N GLU A 356 -35.33 14.61 -15.00
CA GLU A 356 -36.09 15.24 -16.09
C GLU A 356 -35.31 16.38 -16.77
N PHE A 357 -34.14 16.77 -16.24
CA PHE A 357 -33.34 17.82 -16.84
C PHE A 357 -32.89 17.43 -18.25
N LEU A 358 -32.82 18.40 -19.15
CA LEU A 358 -32.60 18.15 -20.57
C LEU A 358 -31.13 18.26 -20.97
N LEU A 359 -30.64 17.23 -21.66
CA LEU A 359 -29.36 17.21 -22.37
C LEU A 359 -29.60 17.10 -23.88
N THR A 360 -28.52 17.12 -24.66
CA THR A 360 -28.59 16.94 -26.12
C THR A 360 -27.84 15.68 -26.53
N ASP A 361 -28.48 14.76 -27.26
CA ASP A 361 -27.85 13.53 -27.73
C ASP A 361 -26.88 13.75 -28.91
N GLU A 362 -26.24 12.68 -29.38
CA GLU A 362 -25.30 12.73 -30.52
C GLU A 362 -25.97 13.15 -31.84
N PHE A 363 -27.30 13.10 -31.94
CA PHE A 363 -28.08 13.52 -33.12
C PHE A 363 -28.72 14.90 -32.95
N ALA A 364 -28.25 15.69 -31.98
CA ALA A 364 -28.78 17.01 -31.65
C ALA A 364 -30.23 17.03 -31.14
N LYS A 365 -30.77 15.88 -30.69
CA LYS A 365 -32.10 15.81 -30.09
C LYS A 365 -32.02 16.13 -28.61
N THR A 366 -33.01 16.85 -28.12
CA THR A 366 -33.14 17.15 -26.69
C THR A 366 -33.78 15.96 -25.99
N VAL A 367 -33.12 15.42 -24.96
CA VAL A 367 -33.49 14.19 -24.26
C VAL A 367 -33.27 14.40 -22.76
N THR A 368 -34.09 13.80 -21.90
CA THR A 368 -33.88 13.88 -20.45
C THR A 368 -32.60 13.15 -20.04
N ILE A 369 -31.99 13.56 -18.92
CA ILE A 369 -30.85 12.87 -18.32
C ILE A 369 -31.18 11.40 -18.12
N ALA A 370 -32.33 11.11 -17.50
CA ALA A 370 -32.76 9.76 -17.17
C ALA A 370 -32.89 8.85 -18.40
N GLU A 371 -33.50 9.37 -19.46
CA GLU A 371 -33.69 8.62 -20.70
C GLU A 371 -32.35 8.39 -21.41
N LEU A 372 -31.52 9.44 -21.53
CA LEU A 372 -30.25 9.33 -22.23
C LEU A 372 -29.27 8.41 -21.48
N SER A 373 -29.20 8.48 -20.15
CA SER A 373 -28.33 7.61 -19.36
C SER A 373 -28.76 6.15 -19.44
N LYS A 374 -30.08 5.86 -19.38
CA LYS A 374 -30.61 4.49 -19.57
C LYS A 374 -30.29 3.94 -20.95
N ARG A 375 -30.40 4.76 -22.01
CA ARG A 375 -30.02 4.37 -23.37
C ARG A 375 -28.52 4.05 -23.48
N ILE A 376 -27.65 4.84 -22.85
CA ILE A 376 -26.20 4.58 -22.88
C ILE A 376 -25.87 3.32 -22.08
N ILE A 377 -26.38 3.17 -20.85
CA ILE A 377 -26.16 1.96 -20.03
C ILE A 377 -26.66 0.70 -20.75
N GLY A 378 -27.85 0.73 -21.34
CA GLY A 378 -28.37 -0.43 -22.09
C GLY A 378 -27.50 -0.79 -23.30
N ARG A 379 -26.97 0.21 -24.02
CA ARG A 379 -25.98 -0.02 -25.09
C ARG A 379 -24.68 -0.61 -24.54
N MET A 380 -24.17 -0.08 -23.43
CA MET A 380 -22.99 -0.62 -22.77
C MET A 380 -23.19 -2.08 -22.37
N GLU A 381 -24.27 -2.40 -21.64
CA GLU A 381 -24.62 -3.78 -21.23
C GLU A 381 -24.66 -4.73 -22.43
N SER A 382 -25.22 -4.29 -23.56
CA SER A 382 -25.24 -5.10 -24.79
C SER A 382 -23.87 -5.25 -25.42
N THR A 383 -23.03 -4.21 -25.45
CA THR A 383 -21.72 -4.23 -26.12
C THR A 383 -20.67 -5.01 -25.33
N VAL A 384 -20.61 -4.81 -24.01
CA VAL A 384 -19.62 -5.47 -23.13
C VAL A 384 -20.19 -6.68 -22.40
N GLY A 385 -21.40 -7.12 -22.75
CA GLY A 385 -22.13 -8.19 -22.03
C GLY A 385 -21.37 -9.50 -21.90
N PHE A 386 -20.53 -9.84 -22.89
CA PHE A 386 -19.66 -11.02 -22.83
C PHE A 386 -18.58 -10.92 -21.74
N LEU A 387 -18.11 -9.71 -21.42
CA LEU A 387 -17.17 -9.46 -20.31
C LEU A 387 -17.86 -9.50 -18.94
N LEU A 388 -19.13 -9.10 -18.88
CA LEU A 388 -19.92 -9.15 -17.65
C LEU A 388 -20.31 -10.60 -17.31
N ALA A 389 -20.47 -11.44 -18.33
CA ALA A 389 -20.78 -12.86 -18.15
C ALA A 389 -19.60 -13.65 -17.57
N SER A 390 -18.37 -13.18 -17.79
CA SER A 390 -17.16 -13.87 -17.39
C SER A 390 -16.52 -13.37 -16.09
N ASP A 391 -16.76 -12.11 -15.71
CA ASP A 391 -16.24 -11.54 -14.46
C ASP A 391 -17.33 -10.92 -13.58
N ALA A 392 -17.58 -11.56 -12.43
CA ALA A 392 -18.59 -11.14 -11.47
C ALA A 392 -18.32 -9.76 -10.85
N THR A 393 -17.05 -9.34 -10.75
CA THR A 393 -16.69 -8.04 -10.18
C THR A 393 -17.02 -6.90 -11.14
N TYR A 394 -16.81 -7.10 -12.45
CA TYR A 394 -17.24 -6.16 -13.48
C TYR A 394 -18.75 -6.11 -13.65
N LYS A 395 -19.43 -7.27 -13.55
CA LYS A 395 -20.89 -7.33 -13.51
C LYS A 395 -21.46 -6.49 -12.36
N LYS A 396 -20.94 -6.66 -11.15
CA LYS A 396 -21.32 -5.87 -9.98
C LYS A 396 -21.11 -4.36 -10.20
N ALA A 397 -19.99 -3.98 -10.80
CA ALA A 397 -19.72 -2.57 -11.12
C ALA A 397 -20.75 -1.97 -12.09
N MET A 398 -21.15 -2.73 -13.13
CA MET A 398 -22.21 -2.33 -14.06
C MET A 398 -23.57 -2.22 -13.37
N GLU A 399 -23.95 -3.21 -12.55
CA GLU A 399 -25.22 -3.20 -11.80
C GLU A 399 -25.32 -2.01 -10.85
N LYS A 400 -24.23 -1.65 -10.17
CA LYS A 400 -24.17 -0.46 -9.31
C LYS A 400 -24.34 0.83 -10.10
N ALA A 401 -23.67 0.96 -11.24
CA ALA A 401 -23.83 2.12 -12.11
C ALA A 401 -25.27 2.26 -12.64
N LYS A 402 -25.89 1.14 -13.01
CA LYS A 402 -27.31 1.08 -13.41
C LYS A 402 -28.23 1.54 -12.29
N LEU A 403 -28.02 1.05 -11.06
CA LEU A 403 -28.78 1.48 -9.89
C LEU A 403 -28.68 3.00 -9.66
N GLN A 404 -27.49 3.59 -9.79
CA GLN A 404 -27.28 5.04 -9.66
C GLN A 404 -27.93 5.85 -10.79
N VAL A 405 -28.04 5.27 -11.98
CA VAL A 405 -28.76 5.86 -13.12
C VAL A 405 -30.27 5.83 -12.90
N GLU A 406 -30.79 4.71 -12.40
CA GLU A 406 -32.22 4.49 -12.16
C GLU A 406 -32.73 5.24 -10.92
N ASN A 407 -31.89 5.35 -9.89
CA ASN A 407 -32.23 6.01 -8.62
C ASN A 407 -31.22 7.11 -8.26
N PRO A 408 -31.57 8.40 -8.43
CA PRO A 408 -30.70 9.53 -8.06
C PRO A 408 -30.24 9.56 -6.61
N THR A 409 -30.99 9.00 -5.65
CA THR A 409 -30.60 8.97 -4.23
C THR A 409 -29.45 8.01 -3.96
N GLU A 410 -29.18 7.08 -4.87
CA GLU A 410 -28.05 6.14 -4.76
C GLU A 410 -26.71 6.75 -5.18
N ARG A 411 -26.74 7.95 -5.79
CA ARG A 411 -25.54 8.66 -6.25
C ARG A 411 -24.74 9.20 -5.09
N LEU A 412 -23.42 9.25 -5.26
CA LEU A 412 -22.49 9.71 -4.21
C LEU A 412 -22.81 11.15 -3.77
N ALA A 413 -23.02 12.07 -4.71
CA ALA A 413 -23.38 13.45 -4.42
C ALA A 413 -24.61 13.60 -3.50
N TYR A 414 -25.62 12.72 -3.60
CA TYR A 414 -26.76 12.73 -2.69
C TYR A 414 -26.30 12.43 -1.26
N LYS A 415 -25.62 11.30 -1.08
CA LYS A 415 -25.15 10.80 0.23
C LYS A 415 -24.18 11.79 0.88
N VAL A 416 -23.29 12.39 0.09
CA VAL A 416 -22.37 13.43 0.54
C VAL A 416 -23.12 14.68 0.99
N ARG A 417 -24.10 15.14 0.21
CA ARG A 417 -24.90 16.32 0.55
C ARG A 417 -25.71 16.11 1.83
N GLU A 418 -26.32 14.94 2.02
CA GLU A 418 -27.04 14.60 3.25
C GLU A 418 -26.10 14.64 4.46
N GLY A 419 -24.92 14.03 4.36
CA GLY A 419 -23.93 14.06 5.44
C GLY A 419 -23.45 15.48 5.78
N ILE A 420 -23.27 16.33 4.77
CA ILE A 420 -22.95 17.76 4.97
C ILE A 420 -24.12 18.51 5.61
N HIS A 421 -25.36 18.20 5.24
CA HIS A 421 -26.54 18.81 5.84
C HIS A 421 -26.68 18.42 7.33
N GLU A 422 -26.39 17.16 7.68
CA GLU A 422 -26.47 16.66 9.05
C GLU A 422 -25.37 17.21 9.97
N LYS A 423 -24.13 17.30 9.49
CA LYS A 423 -22.96 17.59 10.35
C LYS A 423 -22.26 18.93 10.05
N GLY A 424 -22.59 19.58 8.94
CA GLY A 424 -21.82 20.69 8.39
C GLY A 424 -20.65 20.23 7.52
N PHE A 425 -20.21 21.09 6.61
CA PHE A 425 -19.21 20.75 5.58
C PHE A 425 -17.87 20.30 6.17
N VAL A 426 -17.36 21.03 7.15
CA VAL A 426 -16.04 20.73 7.73
C VAL A 426 -16.08 19.45 8.55
N GLU A 427 -17.00 19.37 9.50
CA GLU A 427 -17.06 18.24 10.44
C GLU A 427 -17.40 16.91 9.77
N PHE A 428 -18.30 16.92 8.77
CA PHE A 428 -18.60 15.72 7.98
C PHE A 428 -17.32 15.11 7.35
N HIS A 429 -16.51 15.93 6.69
CA HIS A 429 -15.30 15.45 6.02
C HIS A 429 -14.16 15.16 7.02
N MET A 430 -14.04 15.91 8.11
CA MET A 430 -13.05 15.62 9.14
C MET A 430 -13.34 14.31 9.88
N ASP A 431 -14.60 13.97 10.12
CA ASP A 431 -15.00 12.65 10.63
C ASP A 431 -14.53 11.52 9.72
N LEU A 432 -14.67 11.68 8.41
CA LEU A 432 -14.24 10.70 7.42
C LEU A 432 -12.70 10.61 7.38
N ALA A 433 -12.01 11.73 7.46
CA ALA A 433 -10.55 11.78 7.50
C ALA A 433 -9.97 11.11 8.75
N ARG A 434 -10.58 11.35 9.93
CA ARG A 434 -10.22 10.69 11.21
C ARG A 434 -10.40 9.17 11.13
N LYS A 435 -11.55 8.71 10.63
CA LYS A 435 -11.81 7.27 10.43
C LYS A 435 -10.84 6.62 9.45
N SER A 436 -10.49 7.34 8.36
CA SER A 436 -9.49 6.85 7.39
C SER A 436 -8.14 6.68 8.06
N ARG A 437 -7.69 7.66 8.86
CA ARG A 437 -6.46 7.59 9.63
C ARG A 437 -6.43 6.43 10.62
N GLU A 438 -7.48 6.28 11.43
CA GLU A 438 -7.59 5.18 12.42
C GLU A 438 -7.41 3.82 11.74
N LYS A 439 -8.17 3.60 10.67
CA LYS A 439 -8.11 2.35 9.89
C LYS A 439 -6.73 2.11 9.26
N SER A 440 -6.06 3.16 8.77
CA SER A 440 -4.71 3.06 8.23
C SER A 440 -3.70 2.64 9.28
N LEU A 441 -3.77 3.23 10.49
CA LEU A 441 -2.84 2.92 11.57
C LEU A 441 -3.00 1.51 12.13
N GLU A 442 -4.23 0.98 12.18
CA GLU A 442 -4.50 -0.41 12.61
C GLU A 442 -3.85 -1.46 11.69
N GLN A 443 -3.66 -1.13 10.41
CA GLN A 443 -3.15 -2.06 9.40
C GLN A 443 -1.76 -1.67 8.88
N ALA A 444 -1.09 -0.74 9.56
CA ALA A 444 0.19 -0.16 9.17
C ALA A 444 1.33 -1.18 8.96
N PHE A 445 1.27 -2.38 9.52
CA PHE A 445 2.31 -3.39 9.27
C PHE A 445 2.16 -4.11 7.93
N ARG A 446 1.02 -3.98 7.22
CA ARG A 446 0.74 -4.73 5.99
C ARG A 446 1.18 -3.99 4.73
N PHE A 447 1.69 -4.75 3.77
CA PHE A 447 1.73 -4.34 2.38
C PHE A 447 0.51 -4.92 1.67
N HIS A 448 -0.46 -4.07 1.36
CA HIS A 448 -1.75 -4.50 0.84
C HIS A 448 -1.62 -5.21 -0.52
N GLY A 449 -2.37 -6.31 -0.70
CA GLY A 449 -2.32 -7.16 -1.88
C GLY A 449 -1.10 -8.07 -1.96
N LYS A 450 -0.27 -8.09 -0.91
CA LYS A 450 0.96 -8.91 -0.75
C LYS A 450 1.01 -9.57 0.64
N GLU A 451 -0.15 -9.79 1.26
CA GLU A 451 -0.29 -10.38 2.60
C GLU A 451 0.06 -11.87 2.69
N ASP A 452 0.24 -12.52 1.55
CA ASP A 452 0.76 -13.88 1.40
C ASP A 452 2.29 -13.96 1.50
N MET A 453 3.00 -12.85 1.29
CA MET A 453 4.45 -12.75 1.49
C MET A 453 4.80 -12.64 2.97
N GLU A 454 6.05 -12.92 3.33
CA GLU A 454 6.52 -12.79 4.71
C GLU A 454 6.38 -11.34 5.20
N LEU A 455 5.95 -11.18 6.45
CA LEU A 455 5.76 -9.84 7.02
C LEU A 455 7.06 -9.02 7.04
N SER A 456 8.21 -9.66 7.27
CA SER A 456 9.52 -9.01 7.17
C SER A 456 9.75 -8.39 5.79
N THR A 457 9.44 -9.12 4.72
CA THR A 457 9.55 -8.66 3.33
C THR A 457 8.60 -7.51 3.05
N GLN A 458 7.35 -7.62 3.50
CA GLN A 458 6.36 -6.54 3.38
C GLN A 458 6.86 -5.24 4.04
N LEU A 459 7.44 -5.30 5.23
CA LEU A 459 7.98 -4.13 5.93
C LEU A 459 9.17 -3.50 5.21
N LEU A 460 10.04 -4.31 4.60
CA LEU A 460 11.13 -3.81 3.75
C LEU A 460 10.58 -3.10 2.50
N MET A 461 9.58 -3.68 1.84
CA MET A 461 8.93 -3.08 0.69
C MET A 461 8.26 -1.75 1.04
N LYS A 462 7.59 -1.66 2.19
CA LYS A 462 6.97 -0.41 2.67
C LYS A 462 8.00 0.70 2.85
N GLU A 463 9.12 0.39 3.49
CA GLU A 463 10.20 1.36 3.66
C GLU A 463 10.83 1.75 2.32
N ALA A 464 11.00 0.81 1.40
CA ALA A 464 11.52 1.10 0.06
C ALA A 464 10.61 2.10 -0.67
N VAL A 465 9.28 1.87 -0.62
CA VAL A 465 8.28 2.79 -1.17
C VAL A 465 8.31 4.15 -0.47
N LEU A 466 8.46 4.20 0.86
CA LEU A 466 8.58 5.44 1.63
C LEU A 466 9.78 6.30 1.19
N ARG A 467 10.88 5.65 0.79
CA ARG A 467 12.14 6.29 0.37
C ARG A 467 12.26 6.52 -1.14
N GLY A 468 11.19 6.23 -1.89
CA GLY A 468 11.19 6.33 -3.35
C GLY A 468 12.12 5.34 -4.05
N VAL A 469 12.43 4.20 -3.40
CA VAL A 469 13.17 3.08 -3.99
C VAL A 469 12.19 2.19 -4.73
N ASN A 470 12.50 1.83 -5.97
CA ASN A 470 11.64 0.95 -6.75
C ASN A 470 11.77 -0.48 -6.24
N VAL A 471 10.63 -1.17 -6.19
CA VAL A 471 10.51 -2.56 -5.76
C VAL A 471 9.95 -3.37 -6.92
N GLU A 472 10.71 -4.36 -7.38
CA GLU A 472 10.28 -5.38 -8.33
C GLU A 472 10.25 -6.73 -7.61
N ILE A 473 9.09 -7.40 -7.61
CA ILE A 473 8.94 -8.74 -7.06
C ILE A 473 9.34 -9.72 -8.16
N MET A 474 10.48 -10.38 -7.99
CA MET A 474 10.99 -11.36 -8.96
C MET A 474 10.38 -12.74 -8.74
N ASP A 475 10.27 -13.14 -7.47
CA ASP A 475 9.60 -14.37 -7.06
C ASP A 475 8.81 -14.08 -5.77
N ARG A 476 7.49 -14.22 -5.87
CA ARG A 476 6.57 -13.91 -4.78
C ARG A 476 6.60 -14.98 -3.70
N GLU A 477 6.72 -16.26 -4.07
CA GLU A 477 6.72 -17.39 -3.13
C GLU A 477 8.03 -17.41 -2.34
N GLU A 478 9.14 -17.16 -3.01
CA GLU A 478 10.48 -17.12 -2.40
C GLU A 478 10.82 -15.77 -1.71
N ASN A 479 9.90 -14.81 -1.72
CA ASN A 479 10.14 -13.45 -1.18
C ASN A 479 11.38 -12.78 -1.79
N PHE A 480 11.58 -12.98 -3.10
CA PHE A 480 12.73 -12.47 -3.84
C PHE A 480 12.38 -11.13 -4.48
N LEU A 481 13.05 -10.08 -4.00
CA LEU A 481 12.91 -8.71 -4.47
C LEU A 481 14.15 -8.24 -5.21
N ARG A 482 13.94 -7.41 -6.23
CA ARG A 482 14.93 -6.47 -6.75
C ARG A 482 14.56 -5.06 -6.30
N LEU A 483 15.49 -4.40 -5.62
CA LEU A 483 15.39 -3.01 -5.20
C LEU A 483 16.28 -2.16 -6.10
N TYR A 484 15.80 -1.01 -6.59
CA TYR A 484 16.64 -0.14 -7.42
C TYR A 484 16.28 1.35 -7.35
N ARG A 485 17.30 2.21 -7.47
CA ARG A 485 17.16 3.68 -7.58
C ARG A 485 18.33 4.24 -8.39
N GLY A 486 18.03 4.82 -9.55
CA GLY A 486 19.07 5.19 -10.54
C GLY A 486 19.82 3.96 -11.01
N ASP A 487 21.15 4.05 -11.07
CA ASP A 487 22.03 2.94 -11.49
C ASP A 487 22.31 1.91 -10.38
N LYS A 488 21.83 2.17 -9.16
CA LYS A 488 22.02 1.27 -8.03
C LYS A 488 20.90 0.24 -7.98
N GLU A 489 21.28 -1.04 -7.91
CA GLU A 489 20.36 -2.16 -7.70
C GLU A 489 20.86 -3.12 -6.63
N GLU A 490 19.93 -3.77 -5.93
CA GLU A 490 20.19 -4.81 -4.95
C GLU A 490 19.16 -5.94 -5.06
N TYR A 491 19.61 -7.16 -4.82
CA TYR A 491 18.78 -8.35 -4.79
C TYR A 491 18.63 -8.81 -3.34
N VAL A 492 17.39 -8.89 -2.86
CA VAL A 492 17.09 -9.19 -1.46
C VAL A 492 16.09 -10.33 -1.37
N ILE A 493 16.39 -11.33 -0.53
CA ILE A 493 15.51 -12.46 -0.26
C ILE A 493 15.09 -12.42 1.21
N GLN A 494 13.79 -12.59 1.50
CA GLN A 494 13.25 -12.66 2.87
C GLN A 494 13.71 -11.48 3.76
N ALA A 495 13.75 -10.28 3.18
CA ALA A 495 14.19 -9.01 3.74
C ALA A 495 15.67 -8.89 4.22
N THR A 496 16.29 -9.96 4.70
CA THR A 496 17.59 -9.90 5.40
C THR A 496 18.72 -10.61 4.67
N LYS A 497 18.43 -11.47 3.69
CA LYS A 497 19.46 -12.08 2.83
C LYS A 497 19.82 -11.09 1.73
N THR A 498 21.00 -10.50 1.85
CA THR A 498 21.45 -9.41 0.98
C THR A 498 22.88 -9.64 0.49
N SER A 499 23.40 -8.74 -0.33
CA SER A 499 24.79 -8.70 -0.77
C SER A 499 25.80 -8.40 0.36
N LEU A 500 25.35 -7.95 1.53
CA LEU A 500 26.22 -7.61 2.67
C LEU A 500 26.83 -8.84 3.34
N ASP A 501 26.17 -9.99 3.26
CA ASP A 501 26.63 -11.24 3.87
C ASP A 501 27.33 -12.15 2.86
N THR A 502 28.43 -12.75 3.28
CA THR A 502 29.14 -13.72 2.43
C THR A 502 28.48 -15.09 2.50
N TYR A 503 28.53 -15.83 1.40
CA TYR A 503 28.04 -17.22 1.35
C TYR A 503 28.64 -18.10 2.47
N SER A 504 29.95 -17.95 2.73
CA SER A 504 30.60 -18.70 3.82
C SER A 504 30.10 -18.30 5.22
N GLY A 505 29.76 -17.02 5.44
CA GLY A 505 29.16 -16.54 6.68
C GLY A 505 27.81 -17.21 6.97
N VAL A 506 26.98 -17.34 5.93
CA VAL A 506 25.69 -18.05 6.00
C VAL A 506 25.89 -19.53 6.36
N LEU A 507 26.78 -20.25 5.67
CA LEU A 507 27.04 -21.66 5.95
C LEU A 507 27.60 -21.90 7.36
N LYS A 508 28.41 -20.97 7.90
CA LYS A 508 28.88 -21.06 9.29
C LYS A 508 27.69 -21.00 10.26
N MET A 509 26.76 -20.06 10.05
CA MET A 509 25.57 -19.87 10.90
C MET A 509 24.58 -21.05 10.81
N GLU A 510 24.43 -21.65 9.63
CA GLU A 510 23.57 -22.84 9.45
C GLU A 510 24.06 -24.04 10.27
N ASN A 511 25.37 -24.15 10.50
CA ASN A 511 25.96 -25.24 11.26
C ASN A 511 26.23 -24.81 12.71
N LYS A 512 25.31 -25.17 13.62
CA LYS A 512 25.37 -24.86 15.06
C LYS A 512 26.71 -25.25 15.71
N THR A 513 27.30 -26.39 15.32
CA THR A 513 28.60 -26.83 15.85
C THR A 513 29.74 -25.92 15.42
N VAL A 514 29.77 -25.55 14.13
CA VAL A 514 30.81 -24.65 13.58
C VAL A 514 30.66 -23.25 14.15
N THR A 515 29.42 -22.74 14.25
CA THR A 515 29.13 -21.45 14.90
C THR A 515 29.74 -21.41 16.30
N LYS A 516 29.47 -22.44 17.12
CA LYS A 516 29.98 -22.51 18.49
C LYS A 516 31.50 -22.58 18.58
N ASP A 517 32.14 -23.41 17.76
CA ASP A 517 33.61 -23.50 17.73
C ASP A 517 34.25 -22.16 17.38
N ILE A 518 33.70 -21.43 16.40
CA ILE A 518 34.19 -20.10 16.02
C ILE A 518 33.99 -19.08 17.16
N LEU A 519 32.80 -19.06 17.78
CA LEU A 519 32.51 -18.16 18.90
C LEU A 519 33.40 -18.44 20.11
N ALA A 520 33.58 -19.71 20.49
CA ALA A 520 34.44 -20.12 21.59
C ALA A 520 35.90 -19.70 21.35
N ARG A 521 36.42 -19.89 20.12
CA ARG A 521 37.77 -19.42 19.73
C ARG A 521 37.90 -17.91 19.75
N ALA A 522 36.80 -17.19 19.55
CA ALA A 522 36.75 -15.74 19.65
C ALA A 522 36.60 -15.25 21.11
N GLY A 523 36.57 -16.14 22.11
CA GLY A 523 36.41 -15.78 23.52
C GLY A 523 34.97 -15.45 23.94
N VAL A 524 33.99 -15.87 23.14
CA VAL A 524 32.56 -15.70 23.43
C VAL A 524 32.04 -16.96 24.13
N THR A 525 31.30 -16.78 25.22
CA THR A 525 30.70 -17.91 25.94
C THR A 525 29.59 -18.57 25.13
N VAL A 526 29.68 -19.88 24.96
CA VAL A 526 28.67 -20.74 24.34
C VAL A 526 28.41 -21.95 25.25
N PRO A 527 27.25 -22.64 25.14
CA PRO A 527 26.99 -23.82 25.96
C PRO A 527 28.01 -24.92 25.65
N GLY A 528 28.68 -25.39 26.71
CA GLY A 528 29.54 -26.57 26.64
C GLY A 528 28.72 -27.81 26.29
N GLY A 529 29.37 -28.84 25.73
CA GLY A 529 28.67 -30.04 25.31
C GLY A 529 29.41 -30.83 24.24
N ALA A 530 28.73 -31.83 23.68
CA ALA A 530 29.25 -32.71 22.65
C ALA A 530 28.22 -32.95 21.53
N SER A 531 28.74 -33.24 20.33
CA SER A 531 27.94 -33.62 19.17
C SER A 531 28.15 -35.09 18.86
N TYR A 532 27.06 -35.80 18.67
CA TYR A 532 27.04 -37.24 18.43
C TYR A 532 26.38 -37.54 17.08
N SER A 533 26.99 -38.44 16.31
CA SER A 533 26.39 -39.02 15.10
C SER A 533 25.90 -40.46 15.32
N ASP A 534 26.02 -40.96 16.55
CA ASP A 534 25.64 -42.31 16.95
C ASP A 534 24.93 -42.25 18.31
N ALA A 535 23.76 -42.87 18.40
CA ALA A 535 22.91 -42.81 19.58
C ALA A 535 23.50 -43.58 20.76
N GLU A 536 24.13 -44.73 20.50
CA GLU A 536 24.70 -45.56 21.56
C GLU A 536 25.93 -44.87 22.18
N TRP A 537 26.72 -44.18 21.37
CA TRP A 537 27.80 -43.34 21.89
C TRP A 537 27.28 -42.19 22.76
N ALA A 538 26.24 -41.48 22.30
CA ALA A 538 25.62 -40.40 23.08
C ALA A 538 25.07 -40.88 24.44
N LYS A 539 24.45 -42.07 24.46
CA LYS A 539 23.96 -42.73 25.69
C LYS A 539 25.11 -43.13 26.62
N SER A 540 26.20 -43.66 26.05
CA SER A 540 27.38 -44.08 26.84
C SER A 540 28.07 -42.92 27.57
N ASP A 541 27.92 -41.70 27.07
CA ASP A 541 28.47 -40.48 27.66
C ASP A 541 27.58 -39.88 28.78
N PHE A 542 26.47 -40.52 29.16
CA PHE A 542 25.63 -40.10 30.29
C PHE A 542 26.44 -39.74 31.56
N PRO A 543 27.48 -40.49 31.98
CA PRO A 543 28.28 -40.14 33.16
C PRO A 543 28.98 -38.79 33.09
N LEU A 544 29.21 -38.22 31.89
CA LEU A 544 29.78 -36.89 31.72
C LEU A 544 28.79 -35.77 32.05
N PHE A 545 27.49 -36.07 31.88
CA PHE A 545 26.39 -35.12 32.01
C PHE A 545 25.53 -35.36 33.27
N GLN A 546 25.77 -36.46 33.98
CA GLN A 546 25.02 -36.82 35.17
C GLN A 546 25.12 -35.72 36.24
N GLY A 547 23.98 -35.40 36.84
CA GLY A 547 23.86 -34.36 37.88
C GLY A 547 23.98 -32.93 37.37
N ARG A 548 24.11 -32.72 36.05
CA ARG A 548 24.08 -31.39 35.42
C ARG A 548 22.78 -31.19 34.68
N ALA A 549 22.25 -29.96 34.70
CA ALA A 549 21.15 -29.61 33.82
C ALA A 549 21.64 -29.63 32.36
N VAL A 550 20.98 -30.39 31.49
CA VAL A 550 21.36 -30.55 30.08
C VAL A 550 20.20 -30.38 29.12
N VAL A 551 20.52 -30.02 27.89
CA VAL A 551 19.61 -29.93 26.76
C VAL A 551 20.06 -30.92 25.70
N VAL A 552 19.19 -31.88 25.38
CA VAL A 552 19.38 -32.83 24.28
C VAL A 552 18.57 -32.35 23.09
N LYS A 553 19.23 -32.04 21.97
CA LYS A 553 18.57 -31.49 20.78
C LYS A 553 19.13 -32.01 19.46
N PRO A 554 18.31 -32.12 18.40
CA PRO A 554 18.81 -32.46 17.07
C PRO A 554 19.65 -31.32 16.48
N LYS A 555 20.58 -31.63 15.58
CA LYS A 555 21.51 -30.64 15.01
C LYS A 555 20.82 -29.61 14.10
N SER A 556 19.83 -30.03 13.32
CA SER A 556 19.29 -29.25 12.20
C SER A 556 17.78 -29.00 12.26
N THR A 557 17.11 -29.28 13.39
CA THR A 557 15.66 -29.06 13.53
C THR A 557 15.32 -27.64 13.96
N ASN A 558 14.13 -27.18 13.53
CA ASN A 558 13.53 -25.89 13.85
C ASN A 558 12.34 -26.07 14.81
N PHE A 559 11.85 -24.96 15.39
CA PHE A 559 10.63 -24.90 16.21
C PHE A 559 10.61 -25.76 17.48
N GLY A 560 11.77 -26.19 17.97
CA GLY A 560 11.86 -26.99 19.20
C GLY A 560 11.51 -28.47 19.03
N LEU A 561 11.33 -28.96 17.80
CA LEU A 561 11.05 -30.36 17.55
C LEU A 561 12.26 -31.24 17.95
N GLY A 562 12.00 -32.25 18.78
CA GLY A 562 13.00 -33.18 19.29
C GLY A 562 13.90 -32.62 20.40
N ILE A 563 13.62 -31.42 20.92
CA ILE A 563 14.38 -30.83 22.02
C ILE A 563 13.82 -31.31 23.36
N THR A 564 14.69 -31.85 24.21
CA THR A 564 14.37 -32.25 25.59
C THR A 564 15.28 -31.52 26.56
N ILE A 565 14.70 -30.86 27.57
CA ILE A 565 15.42 -30.19 28.64
C ILE A 565 15.36 -31.05 29.90
N LEU A 566 16.52 -31.45 30.41
CA LEU A 566 16.67 -32.26 31.62
C LEU A 566 17.29 -31.39 32.70
N LYS A 567 16.44 -30.77 33.55
CA LYS A 567 16.90 -29.91 34.65
C LYS A 567 17.58 -30.71 35.76
N GLU A 568 17.07 -31.91 36.03
CA GLU A 568 17.62 -32.88 37.00
C GLU A 568 18.03 -34.15 36.25
N ASN A 569 19.26 -34.18 35.73
CA ASN A 569 19.76 -35.28 34.90
C ASN A 569 20.39 -36.41 35.74
N GLU A 570 19.58 -37.10 36.54
CA GLU A 570 20.03 -38.19 37.41
C GLU A 570 19.64 -39.59 36.89
N ASP A 571 18.62 -39.67 36.03
CA ASP A 571 18.08 -40.93 35.52
C ASP A 571 18.57 -41.21 34.08
N GLN A 572 19.39 -42.25 33.94
CA GLN A 572 19.92 -42.67 32.64
C GLN A 572 18.82 -43.07 31.66
N ALA A 573 17.72 -43.70 32.11
CA ALA A 573 16.65 -44.11 31.20
C ALA A 573 15.92 -42.91 30.59
N VAL A 574 15.78 -41.83 31.37
CA VAL A 574 15.19 -40.56 30.90
C VAL A 574 16.14 -39.89 29.90
N TYR A 575 17.43 -39.85 30.20
CA TYR A 575 18.45 -39.32 29.29
C TYR A 575 18.51 -40.10 27.97
N ASP A 576 18.57 -41.43 28.04
CA ASP A 576 18.60 -42.31 26.86
C ASP A 576 17.36 -42.07 26.00
N ARG A 577 16.20 -41.88 26.63
CA ARG A 577 14.98 -41.57 25.91
C ARG A 577 15.02 -40.20 25.23
N ALA A 578 15.56 -39.18 25.89
CA ALA A 578 15.78 -37.87 25.31
C ALA A 578 16.69 -37.94 24.07
N VAL A 579 17.77 -38.73 24.15
CA VAL A 579 18.69 -39.00 23.03
C VAL A 579 17.96 -39.69 21.87
N GLU A 580 17.19 -40.74 22.14
CA GLU A 580 16.40 -41.44 21.12
C GLU A 580 15.40 -40.54 20.42
N ILE A 581 14.69 -39.71 21.20
CA ILE A 581 13.75 -38.71 20.66
C ILE A 581 14.51 -37.78 19.72
N ALA A 582 15.64 -37.22 20.13
CA ALA A 582 16.41 -36.31 19.29
C ALA A 582 16.92 -36.98 17.99
N PHE A 583 17.42 -38.21 18.06
CA PHE A 583 17.86 -38.98 16.88
C PHE A 583 16.71 -39.40 15.95
N SER A 584 15.48 -39.44 16.44
CA SER A 584 14.31 -39.68 15.57
C SER A 584 14.06 -38.51 14.61
N PHE A 585 14.63 -37.32 14.89
CA PHE A 585 14.47 -36.13 14.06
C PHE A 585 15.73 -35.74 13.26
N ASP A 586 16.93 -36.18 13.64
CA ASP A 586 18.18 -35.85 12.94
C ASP A 586 19.20 -37.01 13.06
N LYS A 587 20.08 -37.12 12.07
CA LYS A 587 21.21 -38.07 12.07
C LYS A 587 22.32 -37.67 13.05
N SER A 588 22.26 -36.47 13.60
CA SER A 588 23.21 -35.96 14.58
C SER A 588 22.50 -35.20 15.69
N VAL A 589 22.92 -35.45 16.92
CA VAL A 589 22.35 -34.87 18.15
C VAL A 589 23.42 -34.11 18.91
N LEU A 590 23.01 -33.04 19.57
CA LEU A 590 23.81 -32.23 20.48
C LEU A 590 23.31 -32.46 21.90
N VAL A 591 24.23 -32.72 22.83
CA VAL A 591 23.98 -32.72 24.27
C VAL A 591 24.77 -31.57 24.86
N GLU A 592 24.07 -30.61 25.45
CA GLU A 592 24.63 -29.34 25.86
C GLU A 592 24.27 -29.02 27.30
N GLU A 593 25.13 -28.28 28.00
CA GLU A 593 24.80 -27.73 29.31
C GLU A 593 23.63 -26.74 29.19
N PHE A 594 22.69 -26.83 30.12
CA PHE A 594 21.55 -25.92 30.19
C PHE A 594 22.04 -24.54 30.64
N ALA A 595 21.89 -23.55 29.76
CA ALA A 595 22.11 -22.16 30.12
C ALA A 595 20.88 -21.64 30.87
N GLU A 596 21.04 -21.38 32.17
CA GLU A 596 20.02 -20.74 33.00
C GLU A 596 19.93 -19.24 32.67
N GLY A 597 18.72 -18.69 32.63
CA GLY A 597 18.49 -17.26 32.45
C GLY A 597 17.30 -16.93 31.56
N ASN A 598 17.16 -15.65 31.23
CA ASN A 598 16.17 -15.17 30.27
C ASN A 598 16.79 -15.10 28.87
N GLU A 599 15.98 -15.37 27.86
CA GLU A 599 16.40 -15.35 26.48
C GLU A 599 16.17 -13.99 25.83
N TYR A 600 17.24 -13.47 25.20
CA TYR A 600 17.26 -12.21 24.48
C TYR A 600 17.67 -12.43 23.04
N ARG A 601 16.80 -11.98 22.11
CA ARG A 601 17.08 -11.88 20.69
C ARG A 601 17.76 -10.55 20.41
N ILE A 602 19.05 -10.58 20.12
CA ILE A 602 19.84 -9.39 19.77
C ILE A 602 20.01 -9.35 18.26
N PHE A 603 19.67 -8.23 17.65
CA PHE A 603 19.76 -8.02 16.20
C PHE A 603 20.90 -7.05 15.91
N VAL A 604 21.80 -7.46 15.02
CA VAL A 604 22.99 -6.68 14.62
C VAL A 604 22.92 -6.40 13.12
N ILE A 605 23.22 -5.16 12.74
CA ILE A 605 23.44 -4.74 11.36
C ILE A 605 24.78 -4.00 11.29
N GLY A 606 25.72 -4.53 10.51
CA GLY A 606 27.10 -4.06 10.48
C GLY A 606 27.77 -4.18 11.85
N ASP A 607 28.20 -3.03 12.39
CA ASP A 607 28.84 -2.91 13.70
C ASP A 607 27.87 -2.37 14.79
N GLU A 608 26.56 -2.29 14.51
CA GLU A 608 25.57 -1.74 15.43
C GLU A 608 24.57 -2.80 15.89
N VAL A 609 24.32 -2.87 17.20
CA VAL A 609 23.16 -3.55 17.75
C VAL A 609 21.92 -2.68 17.56
N VAL A 610 21.07 -3.08 16.64
CA VAL A 610 19.95 -2.26 16.16
C VAL A 610 18.63 -2.52 16.89
N GLY A 611 18.52 -3.66 17.57
CA GLY A 611 17.34 -4.02 18.35
C GLY A 611 17.61 -5.22 19.26
N ILE A 612 17.01 -5.23 20.44
CA ILE A 612 17.06 -6.34 21.39
C ILE A 612 15.64 -6.61 21.89
N LEU A 613 15.23 -7.88 21.84
CA LEU A 613 13.95 -8.33 22.37
C LEU A 613 14.16 -9.37 23.45
N ARG A 614 13.47 -9.21 24.57
CA ARG A 614 13.18 -10.31 25.47
C ARG A 614 11.97 -11.08 24.93
N ARG A 615 12.13 -12.38 24.74
CA ARG A 615 11.03 -13.27 24.36
C ARG A 615 10.37 -13.80 25.63
N VAL A 616 9.10 -13.49 25.84
CA VAL A 616 8.33 -13.96 27.00
C VAL A 616 7.34 -15.04 26.55
N PRO A 617 7.28 -16.21 27.22
CA PRO A 617 6.30 -17.25 26.88
C PRO A 617 4.86 -16.74 26.90
N ALA A 618 3.98 -17.40 26.15
CA ALA A 618 2.55 -17.06 26.12
C ALA A 618 2.01 -16.95 27.55
N ASN A 619 1.36 -15.83 27.87
CA ASN A 619 0.98 -15.49 29.24
C ASN A 619 -0.27 -14.60 29.29
N VAL A 620 -0.88 -14.53 30.47
CA VAL A 620 -1.86 -13.53 30.86
C VAL A 620 -1.56 -13.00 32.27
N THR A 621 -2.00 -11.77 32.55
CA THR A 621 -1.93 -11.17 33.89
C THR A 621 -3.32 -11.10 34.48
N GLY A 622 -3.51 -11.66 35.67
CA GLY A 622 -4.78 -11.66 36.39
C GLY A 622 -5.23 -10.25 36.77
N ASP A 623 -6.53 -10.01 36.64
CA ASP A 623 -7.19 -8.81 37.18
C ASP A 623 -8.02 -9.11 38.44
N GLY A 624 -7.93 -10.35 38.96
CA GLY A 624 -8.68 -10.83 40.12
C GLY A 624 -10.17 -11.14 39.85
N THR A 625 -10.64 -10.97 38.61
CA THR A 625 -12.08 -11.11 38.27
C THR A 625 -12.35 -12.02 37.07
N LYS A 626 -11.46 -12.01 36.06
CA LYS A 626 -11.64 -12.73 34.80
C LYS A 626 -10.89 -14.06 34.82
N THR A 627 -11.47 -15.05 34.15
CA THR A 627 -10.81 -16.34 33.95
C THR A 627 -9.63 -16.22 32.97
N ILE A 628 -8.70 -17.17 33.01
CA ILE A 628 -7.61 -17.25 32.03
C ILE A 628 -8.14 -17.21 30.59
N ARG A 629 -9.23 -17.92 30.30
CA ARG A 629 -9.91 -17.88 28.99
C ARG A 629 -10.29 -16.46 28.56
N GLN A 630 -10.97 -15.73 29.45
CA GLN A 630 -11.42 -14.36 29.17
C GLN A 630 -10.24 -13.40 29.00
N LEU A 631 -9.19 -13.55 29.80
CA LEU A 631 -7.97 -12.74 29.67
C LEU A 631 -7.25 -13.01 28.35
N VAL A 632 -7.20 -14.27 27.91
CA VAL A 632 -6.66 -14.63 26.58
C VAL A 632 -7.51 -14.03 25.46
N GLU A 633 -8.84 -14.09 25.55
CA GLU A 633 -9.73 -13.48 24.58
C GLU A 633 -9.49 -11.97 24.46
N ILE A 634 -9.32 -11.26 25.58
CA ILE A 634 -9.00 -9.83 25.60
C ILE A 634 -7.63 -9.58 24.98
N LYS A 635 -6.59 -10.32 25.38
CA LYS A 635 -5.23 -10.16 24.84
C LYS A 635 -5.19 -10.41 23.32
N ASN A 636 -6.00 -11.34 22.82
CA ASN A 636 -6.14 -11.65 21.39
C ASN A 636 -6.96 -10.63 20.59
N GLN A 637 -7.53 -9.59 21.21
CA GLN A 637 -8.18 -8.46 20.51
C GLN A 637 -7.17 -7.44 20.00
N ASP A 638 -5.91 -7.49 20.45
CA ASP A 638 -4.83 -6.65 19.94
C ASP A 638 -4.70 -6.80 18.41
N PRO A 639 -4.72 -5.72 17.61
CA PRO A 639 -4.62 -5.78 16.15
C PRO A 639 -3.30 -6.37 15.65
N LEU A 640 -2.25 -6.41 16.48
CA LEU A 640 -0.98 -7.05 16.17
C LEU A 640 -1.07 -8.59 16.26
N ARG A 641 -2.12 -9.15 16.87
CA ARG A 641 -2.31 -10.60 17.02
C ARG A 641 -3.23 -11.19 15.96
N GLY A 642 -2.69 -12.14 15.21
CA GLY A 642 -3.37 -12.85 14.14
C GLY A 642 -3.00 -14.33 14.11
N LYS A 643 -3.20 -14.96 12.95
CA LYS A 643 -2.84 -16.36 12.73
C LYS A 643 -1.97 -16.50 11.49
N GLY A 644 -1.00 -17.40 11.54
CA GLY A 644 -0.24 -17.85 10.37
C GLY A 644 0.81 -16.85 9.89
N TYR A 645 1.44 -16.13 10.82
CA TYR A 645 2.53 -15.17 10.61
C TYR A 645 2.19 -14.00 9.68
N ARG A 646 0.90 -13.71 9.51
CA ARG A 646 0.39 -12.56 8.73
C ARG A 646 0.29 -11.27 9.55
N THR A 647 0.63 -11.33 10.82
CA THR A 647 0.61 -10.24 11.79
C THR A 647 1.87 -10.32 12.64
N PRO A 648 2.29 -9.22 13.30
CA PRO A 648 3.53 -9.23 14.07
C PRO A 648 3.58 -10.23 15.23
N LEU A 649 2.42 -10.54 15.82
CA LEU A 649 2.27 -11.48 16.92
C LEU A 649 1.25 -12.56 16.54
N GLU A 650 1.40 -13.75 17.12
CA GLU A 650 0.39 -14.81 17.03
C GLU A 650 -0.64 -14.67 18.15
N LYS A 651 -1.86 -15.11 17.86
CA LYS A 651 -2.88 -15.33 18.88
C LYS A 651 -2.47 -16.47 19.80
N ILE A 652 -2.79 -16.31 21.08
CA ILE A 652 -2.65 -17.37 22.07
C ILE A 652 -3.81 -18.35 21.83
N ASP A 653 -3.48 -19.59 21.49
CA ASP A 653 -4.45 -20.67 21.37
C ASP A 653 -4.67 -21.34 22.73
N LEU A 654 -5.88 -21.82 22.99
CA LEU A 654 -6.25 -22.57 24.20
C LEU A 654 -6.38 -24.06 23.86
N GLY A 655 -5.28 -24.67 23.45
CA GLY A 655 -5.20 -26.06 23.02
C GLY A 655 -4.85 -27.05 24.13
N GLU A 656 -4.65 -28.31 23.74
CA GLU A 656 -4.27 -29.38 24.68
C GLU A 656 -2.92 -29.12 25.34
N ALA A 657 -1.94 -28.61 24.58
CA ALA A 657 -0.62 -28.33 25.13
C ALA A 657 -0.64 -27.20 26.17
N GLU A 658 -1.42 -26.14 25.96
CA GLU A 658 -1.64 -25.10 26.96
C GLU A 658 -2.40 -25.63 28.19
N ALA A 659 -3.40 -26.49 27.98
CA ALA A 659 -4.14 -27.12 29.07
C ALA A 659 -3.23 -27.99 29.95
N MET A 660 -2.38 -28.82 29.33
CA MET A 660 -1.42 -29.67 30.05
C MET A 660 -0.42 -28.83 30.84
N PHE A 661 0.08 -27.73 30.26
CA PHE A 661 1.04 -26.86 30.92
C PHE A 661 0.42 -26.08 32.09
N LEU A 662 -0.84 -25.63 31.97
CA LEU A 662 -1.58 -25.03 33.07
C LEU A 662 -1.86 -26.04 34.19
N ALA A 663 -2.25 -27.27 33.85
CA ALA A 663 -2.51 -28.31 34.83
C ALA A 663 -1.27 -28.63 35.67
N GLY A 664 -0.08 -28.61 35.07
CA GLY A 664 1.21 -28.73 35.78
C GLY A 664 1.49 -27.61 36.79
N GLN A 665 0.84 -26.44 36.63
CA GLN A 665 0.90 -25.32 37.57
C GLN A 665 -0.26 -25.32 38.57
N GLY A 666 -1.19 -26.27 38.48
CA GLY A 666 -2.40 -26.32 39.31
C GLY A 666 -3.53 -25.40 38.82
N TYR A 667 -3.50 -24.97 37.56
CA TYR A 667 -4.51 -24.10 36.96
C TYR A 667 -5.26 -24.81 35.82
N ASP A 668 -6.42 -24.26 35.46
CA ASP A 668 -7.15 -24.59 34.24
C ASP A 668 -7.65 -23.30 33.55
N PHE A 669 -8.32 -23.42 32.40
CA PHE A 669 -8.78 -22.23 31.67
C PHE A 669 -9.85 -21.40 32.39
N GLU A 670 -10.55 -22.00 33.37
CA GLU A 670 -11.63 -21.35 34.12
C GLU A 670 -11.15 -20.76 35.46
N THR A 671 -9.88 -20.98 35.80
CA THR A 671 -9.20 -20.36 36.93
C THR A 671 -9.20 -18.84 36.76
N VAL A 672 -9.50 -18.11 37.84
CA VAL A 672 -9.35 -16.65 37.94
C VAL A 672 -8.03 -16.36 38.66
N PRO A 673 -6.99 -15.86 37.96
CA PRO A 673 -5.73 -15.52 38.61
C PRO A 673 -5.85 -14.27 39.47
N ASP A 674 -5.06 -14.21 40.53
CA ASP A 674 -5.04 -13.05 41.43
C ASP A 674 -4.62 -11.78 40.67
N ALA A 675 -5.07 -10.62 41.16
CA ALA A 675 -4.73 -9.34 40.55
C ALA A 675 -3.21 -9.13 40.54
N GLY A 676 -2.63 -8.94 39.35
CA GLY A 676 -1.20 -8.77 39.13
C GLY A 676 -0.41 -10.09 38.99
N GLN A 677 -1.06 -11.25 39.14
CA GLN A 677 -0.42 -12.54 38.96
C GLN A 677 -0.24 -12.87 37.46
N THR A 678 0.99 -13.14 37.04
CA THR A 678 1.26 -13.64 35.68
C THR A 678 1.14 -15.17 35.65
N VAL A 679 0.30 -15.67 34.75
CA VAL A 679 0.15 -17.10 34.46
C VAL A 679 0.69 -17.40 33.06
N TYR A 680 1.60 -18.36 32.95
CA TYR A 680 2.18 -18.80 31.69
C TYR A 680 1.38 -19.97 31.11
N LEU A 681 1.10 -19.92 29.81
CA LEU A 681 0.40 -20.96 29.06
C LEU A 681 1.35 -21.88 28.29
N ARG A 682 2.63 -21.50 28.16
CA ARG A 682 3.67 -22.28 27.48
C ARG A 682 4.99 -22.20 28.24
N GLU A 683 5.82 -23.23 28.10
CA GLU A 683 7.21 -23.21 28.58
C GLU A 683 8.12 -22.44 27.62
N ASN A 684 7.92 -22.58 26.32
CA ASN A 684 8.75 -21.89 25.32
C ASN A 684 8.36 -20.42 25.13
N SER A 685 9.37 -19.59 24.88
CA SER A 685 9.27 -18.14 24.68
C SER A 685 8.87 -17.75 23.24
N ASN A 686 8.48 -18.71 22.40
CA ASN A 686 8.29 -18.48 20.98
C ASN A 686 7.11 -17.54 20.70
N ILE A 687 7.35 -16.55 19.83
CA ILE A 687 6.27 -15.67 19.34
C ILE A 687 5.23 -16.49 18.56
N SER A 688 5.64 -17.58 17.92
CA SER A 688 4.76 -18.48 17.16
C SER A 688 3.70 -19.21 18.01
N THR A 689 3.92 -19.32 19.32
CA THR A 689 2.97 -19.96 20.25
C THR A 689 2.19 -18.92 21.06
N GLY A 690 2.18 -17.66 20.62
CA GLY A 690 1.49 -16.56 21.29
C GLY A 690 2.33 -15.82 22.33
N GLY A 691 3.65 -16.05 22.37
CA GLY A 691 4.58 -15.31 23.21
C GLY A 691 4.60 -13.80 22.93
N ASP A 692 5.13 -13.05 23.90
CA ASP A 692 5.25 -11.59 23.82
C ASP A 692 6.69 -11.19 23.45
N SER A 693 6.82 -10.21 22.56
CA SER A 693 8.07 -9.54 22.25
C SER A 693 8.18 -8.24 23.06
N VAL A 694 9.18 -8.16 23.95
CA VAL A 694 9.42 -6.97 24.77
C VAL A 694 10.74 -6.34 24.36
N ASP A 695 10.73 -5.08 23.94
CA ASP A 695 11.93 -4.36 23.53
C ASP A 695 12.79 -3.97 24.74
N TYR A 696 14.06 -4.39 24.71
CA TYR A 696 15.09 -4.21 25.75
C TYR A 696 16.33 -3.48 25.22
N THR A 697 16.26 -2.92 24.00
CA THR A 697 17.44 -2.36 23.32
C THR A 697 18.11 -1.24 24.13
N ASP A 698 17.33 -0.42 24.83
CA ASP A 698 17.85 0.70 25.63
C ASP A 698 18.25 0.26 27.06
N ASP A 699 17.67 -0.84 27.56
CA ASP A 699 17.76 -1.26 28.97
C ASP A 699 18.90 -2.26 29.24
N ILE A 700 19.38 -2.95 28.21
CA ILE A 700 20.47 -3.92 28.32
C ILE A 700 21.87 -3.26 28.37
N PRO A 701 22.76 -3.69 29.28
CA PRO A 701 24.12 -3.15 29.39
C PRO A 701 24.93 -3.23 28.09
N GLN A 702 25.87 -2.29 27.93
CA GLN A 702 26.69 -2.17 26.72
C GLN A 702 27.59 -3.38 26.50
N SER A 703 28.06 -4.06 27.55
CA SER A 703 28.90 -5.25 27.44
C SER A 703 28.27 -6.35 26.57
N TYR A 704 26.95 -6.56 26.66
CA TYR A 704 26.27 -7.58 25.86
C TYR A 704 26.20 -7.18 24.38
N LYS A 705 26.08 -5.88 24.12
CA LYS A 705 26.10 -5.34 22.76
C LYS A 705 27.48 -5.47 22.14
N ASP A 706 28.53 -5.25 22.94
CA ASP A 706 29.92 -5.42 22.49
C ASP A 706 30.22 -6.90 22.16
N ILE A 707 29.76 -7.84 23.00
CA ILE A 707 29.85 -9.29 22.72
C ILE A 707 29.08 -9.69 21.46
N ALA A 708 27.88 -9.12 21.25
CA ALA A 708 27.11 -9.33 20.03
C ALA A 708 27.88 -8.90 18.78
N VAL A 709 28.47 -7.70 18.78
CA VAL A 709 29.28 -7.19 17.65
C VAL A 709 30.57 -7.98 17.49
N GLN A 710 31.21 -8.42 18.57
CA GLN A 710 32.38 -9.30 18.50
C GLN A 710 32.03 -10.64 17.81
N SER A 711 30.85 -11.17 18.11
CA SER A 711 30.36 -12.43 17.53
C SER A 711 30.12 -12.30 16.02
N THR A 712 29.56 -11.18 15.55
CA THR A 712 29.37 -10.94 14.10
C THR A 712 30.70 -10.84 13.36
N LYS A 713 31.70 -10.16 13.96
CA LYS A 713 33.07 -10.07 13.43
C LYS A 713 33.75 -11.44 13.34
N ALA A 714 33.59 -12.29 14.35
CA ALA A 714 34.14 -13.64 14.35
C ALA A 714 33.53 -14.51 13.23
N MET A 715 32.23 -14.36 12.99
CA MET A 715 31.51 -15.10 11.95
C MET A 715 31.75 -14.54 10.54
N GLY A 716 32.08 -13.25 10.43
CA GLY A 716 32.27 -12.54 9.16
C GLY A 716 30.93 -12.24 8.48
N VAL A 717 29.96 -11.76 9.26
CA VAL A 717 28.58 -11.52 8.86
C VAL A 717 28.18 -10.09 9.25
N GLN A 718 27.30 -9.48 8.46
CA GLN A 718 26.84 -8.10 8.62
C GLN A 718 25.42 -8.05 9.16
N ILE A 719 24.52 -8.94 8.74
CA ILE A 719 23.14 -8.99 9.24
C ILE A 719 22.94 -10.31 9.99
N THR A 720 22.61 -10.24 11.27
CA THR A 720 22.33 -11.44 12.05
C THR A 720 21.44 -11.17 13.25
N GLY A 721 20.65 -12.17 13.62
CA GLY A 721 19.96 -12.24 14.89
C GLY A 721 20.58 -13.33 15.75
N LEU A 722 21.11 -12.96 16.90
CA LEU A 722 21.71 -13.88 17.87
C LEU A 722 20.81 -14.04 19.09
N ASP A 723 20.77 -15.27 19.60
CA ASP A 723 20.01 -15.63 20.79
C ASP A 723 20.97 -15.81 21.95
N MET A 724 20.86 -14.92 22.94
CA MET A 724 21.69 -14.89 24.13
C MET A 724 20.83 -15.17 25.36
N ILE A 725 21.23 -16.14 26.16
CA ILE A 725 20.66 -16.36 27.49
C ILE A 725 21.49 -15.56 28.50
N ILE A 726 20.80 -14.79 29.34
CA ILE A 726 21.41 -13.92 30.36
C ILE A 726 20.74 -14.23 31.71
N LYS A 727 21.53 -14.61 32.72
CA LYS A 727 21.04 -14.93 34.08
C LYS A 727 20.50 -13.67 34.77
N ASP A 728 21.36 -12.67 34.93
CA ASP A 728 20.97 -11.36 35.44
C ASP A 728 21.33 -10.27 34.43
N ILE A 729 20.29 -9.65 33.86
CA ILE A 729 20.39 -8.58 32.87
C ILE A 729 20.95 -7.28 33.46
N LYS A 730 20.92 -7.11 34.78
CA LYS A 730 21.40 -5.89 35.47
C LYS A 730 22.91 -5.87 35.65
N GLU A 731 23.54 -7.04 35.61
CA GLU A 731 24.98 -7.20 35.75
C GLU A 731 25.66 -7.13 34.37
N GLU A 732 26.95 -6.79 34.36
CA GLU A 732 27.75 -6.78 33.13
C GLU A 732 27.98 -8.21 32.59
N ALA A 733 28.35 -8.30 31.31
CA ALA A 733 28.61 -9.58 30.66
C ALA A 733 29.88 -10.22 31.22
N THR A 734 29.72 -11.36 31.90
CA THR A 734 30.83 -12.22 32.35
C THR A 734 30.62 -13.64 31.83
N PRO A 735 31.67 -14.48 31.75
CA PRO A 735 31.55 -15.84 31.23
C PRO A 735 30.51 -16.70 31.94
N ASP A 736 30.17 -16.41 33.20
CA ASP A 736 29.19 -17.16 33.97
C ASP A 736 27.76 -16.58 33.89
N ASN A 737 27.60 -15.36 33.38
CA ASN A 737 26.32 -14.63 33.36
C ASN A 737 25.59 -14.71 32.01
N TYR A 738 26.28 -15.03 30.91
CA TYR A 738 25.68 -15.15 29.59
C TYR A 738 26.14 -16.37 28.81
N SER A 739 25.35 -16.76 27.82
CA SER A 739 25.74 -17.76 26.82
C SER A 739 25.03 -17.48 25.50
N ILE A 740 25.76 -17.48 24.38
CA ILE A 740 25.15 -17.41 23.04
C ILE A 740 24.74 -18.81 22.60
N ILE A 741 23.44 -18.99 22.39
CA ILE A 741 22.82 -20.27 22.03
C ILE A 741 22.87 -20.49 20.53
N GLU A 742 22.57 -19.44 19.76
CA GLU A 742 22.45 -19.53 18.31
C GLU A 742 22.68 -18.18 17.62
N MET A 743 23.08 -18.22 16.35
CA MET A 743 23.14 -17.07 15.45
C MET A 743 22.40 -17.41 14.15
N ASN A 744 21.57 -16.49 13.66
CA ASN A 744 20.72 -16.70 12.49
C ASN A 744 21.07 -15.75 11.36
N PHE A 745 21.10 -16.29 10.14
CA PHE A 745 21.32 -15.53 8.91
C PHE A 745 20.04 -15.00 8.26
N ASN A 746 18.87 -15.46 8.69
CA ASN A 746 17.57 -14.95 8.23
C ASN A 746 16.69 -14.52 9.42
N PRO A 747 17.13 -13.54 10.23
CA PRO A 747 16.39 -13.14 11.43
C PRO A 747 15.11 -12.37 11.07
N ALA A 748 13.99 -12.73 11.72
CA ALA A 748 12.74 -12.00 11.58
C ALA A 748 12.86 -10.55 12.10
N ILE A 749 12.53 -9.56 11.27
CA ILE A 749 12.57 -8.14 11.67
C ILE A 749 11.25 -7.63 12.23
N HIS A 750 10.13 -8.24 11.87
CA HIS A 750 8.80 -7.74 12.22
C HIS A 750 8.57 -7.68 13.73
N ILE A 751 9.10 -8.65 14.49
CA ILE A 751 9.00 -8.67 15.95
C ILE A 751 9.73 -7.51 16.64
N HIS A 752 10.78 -6.95 16.00
CA HIS A 752 11.49 -5.76 16.49
C HIS A 752 10.85 -4.46 16.00
N CYS A 753 10.12 -4.51 14.88
CA CYS A 753 9.39 -3.37 14.35
C CYS A 753 8.07 -3.17 15.09
N PHE A 754 7.41 -4.24 15.52
CA PHE A 754 6.15 -4.19 16.24
C PHE A 754 6.23 -5.06 17.49
N PRO A 755 7.00 -4.64 18.51
CA PRO A 755 7.03 -5.36 19.77
C PRO A 755 5.67 -5.25 20.48
N PHE A 756 5.30 -6.27 21.26
CA PHE A 756 4.12 -6.20 22.14
C PHE A 756 4.26 -5.07 23.18
N VAL A 757 5.48 -4.92 23.74
CA VAL A 757 5.81 -3.83 24.65
C VAL A 757 7.12 -3.16 24.22
N GLY A 758 7.10 -1.84 24.12
CA GLY A 758 8.28 -1.00 23.88
C GLY A 758 8.25 -0.31 22.52
N LYS A 759 9.42 -0.02 21.94
CA LYS A 759 9.53 0.89 20.78
C LYS A 759 9.71 0.12 19.47
N ASN A 760 9.07 0.59 18.40
CA ASN A 760 9.39 0.17 17.04
C ASN A 760 10.84 0.57 16.71
N ARG A 761 11.73 -0.41 16.53
CA ARG A 761 13.16 -0.19 16.25
C ARG A 761 13.47 0.08 14.77
N LYS A 762 12.45 0.02 13.89
CA LYS A 762 12.52 0.31 12.44
C LYS A 762 13.64 -0.44 11.73
N LEU A 763 13.73 -1.76 11.93
CA LEU A 763 14.81 -2.57 11.35
C LEU A 763 14.77 -2.59 9.83
N ASN A 764 13.58 -2.53 9.23
CA ASN A 764 13.39 -2.34 7.78
C ASN A 764 14.10 -1.08 7.27
N ALA A 765 14.00 0.04 7.99
CA ALA A 765 14.73 1.28 7.70
C ALA A 765 16.25 1.08 7.77
N LYS A 766 16.72 0.47 8.85
CA LYS A 766 18.15 0.24 9.07
C LYS A 766 18.77 -0.72 8.05
N ILE A 767 18.01 -1.71 7.56
CA ILE A 767 18.45 -2.57 6.46
C ILE A 767 18.64 -1.76 5.17
N LEU A 768 17.68 -0.91 4.80
CA LEU A 768 17.85 -0.05 3.62
C LEU A 768 19.00 0.93 3.78
N ASP A 769 19.23 1.47 4.97
CA ASP A 769 20.40 2.31 5.24
C ASP A 769 21.72 1.55 5.03
N ALA A 770 21.82 0.32 5.54
CA ALA A 770 23.00 -0.54 5.34
C ALA A 770 23.22 -0.92 3.86
N LEU A 771 22.15 -1.12 3.11
CA LEU A 771 22.18 -1.30 1.66
C LEU A 771 22.46 0.01 0.90
N GLY A 772 22.59 1.15 1.60
CA GLY A 772 22.85 2.47 1.03
C GLY A 772 21.70 3.05 0.23
N TYR A 773 20.46 2.75 0.63
CA TYR A 773 19.21 3.35 0.17
C TYR A 773 18.67 4.35 1.21
N GLY A 774 19.52 5.27 1.67
CA GLY A 774 19.09 6.37 2.55
C GLY A 774 18.09 7.32 1.86
N PHE A 775 17.45 8.21 2.64
CA PHE A 775 16.61 9.27 2.08
C PHE A 775 17.40 10.16 1.13
N GLU A 776 16.85 10.43 -0.05
CA GLU A 776 17.38 11.49 -0.92
C GLU A 776 17.13 12.85 -0.24
N LYS A 777 18.21 13.63 -0.10
CA LYS A 777 18.17 14.97 0.46
C LYS A 777 17.74 16.01 -0.57
#